data_AF-W4K589-F1
#
_entry.id   AF-W4K589-F1
#
_cell.length_a   1.000
_cell.length_b   1.000
_cell.length_c   1.000
_cell.angle_alpha   90.00
_cell.angle_beta   90.00
_cell.angle_gamma   90.00
#
_symmetry.space_group_name_H-M   'P 1'
#
loop_
_entity.id
_entity.type
_entity.pdbx_description
1 polymer ?
#
loop_
_entity_poly.entity_id
_entity_poly.type
_entity_poly.pdbx_seq_one_letter_code
_entity_poly.pdbx_strand_id
1 'polypeptide(L)'
;MGQSPPGSTPNLLITPHWQQQLLKCEMIRASRSPHHRARASAMASRTVTKSAIPITNPNKPPPPDPNTTKEADAVDAGTSSTTNGTEPSPKALENHPSSTVGPIAEAPRPTTQRPPPNTWSSLDMGGVQIKNLSPTSGLFSFSFLINLYLNHNALTVIPPEISKLRQLELLDLSGNNLVTIPPEMGMLTQLKELYLFDNHLQVIPPELGTLHQLQTLGIEGNPIEPSIKSIVQKEGTPALISFLRDSCPAPAPPPERQWHSLITPAEREAMEADTSVESFSVLCYNILCEKYATERLYGYTPAWALAWEYRKELILSEIVNHNADFLCLQEVDNAQYEDYFVKKLDERDYEGVYWPKSRYKTMNDADRRLVDGCATFFKKSKYQLVEKHLIEFSAVAMQRQDFKKTDDMFNRVLTKDHIAVVCLFENRKTGTRFIIANAHIHWDPAYRDVKLVQIALLLDEIEKIGNHFAKYPPRLPTPSPTSATSAGSSSAQDDPAARPAPIYTDGTKIPLVVCGDYNSVPESGVYEYLSNGSVPSDHPDFMSHSYGKYTSDGLRHRLGLKSAYAGTDALPLTNFTPSFQGQIDYIWYSAGNLAVNAVLSGVDKKYLEKVVGFPNAHFPSDHVCIMSEFRVKPPREPQPRPPPPVFPNSH
;
A
#
# COMPACT_ATOMS: atom_id res chain seq x y z
N MET A 1 -35.82 -66.50 23.19
CA MET A 1 -34.41 -66.13 22.97
C MET A 1 -34.25 -65.70 21.52
N GLY A 2 -33.32 -64.78 21.24
CA GLY A 2 -33.12 -64.20 19.90
C GLY A 2 -32.95 -62.69 19.99
N GLN A 3 -31.77 -62.23 20.42
CA GLN A 3 -31.44 -60.81 20.45
C GLN A 3 -31.15 -60.32 19.03
N SER A 4 -31.71 -59.17 18.65
CA SER A 4 -31.27 -58.42 17.47
C SER A 4 -29.89 -57.82 17.72
N PRO A 5 -28.98 -57.77 16.72
CA PRO A 5 -27.67 -57.14 16.89
C PRO A 5 -27.80 -55.60 17.04
N PRO A 6 -26.88 -54.94 17.76
CA PRO A 6 -26.92 -53.49 17.95
C PRO A 6 -26.67 -52.74 16.63
N GLY A 7 -27.33 -51.60 16.48
CA GLY A 7 -27.34 -50.86 15.22
C GLY A 7 -25.97 -50.37 14.78
N SER A 8 -25.70 -50.47 13.48
CA SER A 8 -24.57 -49.80 12.83
C SER A 8 -24.71 -48.29 12.98
N THR A 9 -23.74 -47.67 13.65
CA THR A 9 -23.53 -46.21 13.58
C THR A 9 -23.46 -45.76 12.12
N PRO A 10 -24.13 -44.66 11.73
CA PRO A 10 -24.07 -44.19 10.35
C PRO A 10 -22.62 -43.85 9.99
N ASN A 11 -22.14 -44.37 8.85
CA ASN A 11 -20.86 -43.98 8.28
C ASN A 11 -20.94 -42.50 7.88
N LEU A 12 -20.52 -41.62 8.79
CA LEU A 12 -20.16 -40.25 8.46
C LEU A 12 -19.01 -40.33 7.46
N LEU A 13 -19.28 -39.92 6.22
CA LEU A 13 -18.27 -39.76 5.17
C LEU A 13 -17.22 -38.76 5.67
N ILE A 14 -16.09 -39.30 6.13
CA ILE A 14 -14.99 -38.52 6.69
C ILE A 14 -14.36 -37.74 5.54
N THR A 15 -14.38 -36.40 5.60
CA THR A 15 -13.80 -35.56 4.54
C THR A 15 -12.29 -35.79 4.44
N PRO A 16 -11.68 -35.70 3.23
CA PRO A 16 -10.24 -35.85 3.08
C PRO A 16 -9.43 -34.84 3.92
N HIS A 17 -9.96 -33.62 4.09
CA HIS A 17 -9.38 -32.60 4.98
C HIS A 17 -9.33 -33.10 6.43
N TRP A 18 -10.45 -33.61 6.97
CA TRP A 18 -10.49 -34.13 8.33
C TRP A 18 -9.64 -35.40 8.50
N GLN A 19 -9.57 -36.29 7.50
CA GLN A 19 -8.64 -37.43 7.51
C GLN A 19 -7.17 -36.98 7.63
N GLN A 20 -6.77 -35.95 6.88
CA GLN A 20 -5.43 -35.37 6.96
C GLN A 20 -5.16 -34.74 8.34
N GLN A 21 -6.17 -34.09 8.95
CA GLN A 21 -6.03 -33.57 10.32
C GLN A 21 -5.86 -34.68 11.37
N LEU A 22 -6.60 -35.78 11.26
CA LEU A 22 -6.44 -36.93 12.15
C LEU A 22 -5.05 -37.57 12.03
N LEU A 23 -4.54 -37.75 10.81
CA LEU A 23 -3.16 -38.23 10.58
C LEU A 23 -2.11 -37.30 11.20
N LYS A 24 -2.27 -35.98 11.03
CA LYS A 24 -1.40 -34.97 11.69
C LYS A 24 -1.47 -35.07 13.22
N CYS A 25 -2.66 -35.29 13.79
CA CYS A 25 -2.86 -35.51 15.22
C CYS A 25 -2.12 -36.76 15.73
N GLU A 26 -2.22 -37.90 15.03
CA GLU A 26 -1.49 -39.13 15.38
C GLU A 26 0.03 -38.95 15.31
N MET A 27 0.55 -38.30 14.25
CA MET A 27 1.96 -37.97 14.13
C MET A 27 2.46 -37.08 15.28
N ILE A 28 1.64 -36.11 15.72
CA ILE A 28 1.97 -35.26 16.86
C ILE A 28 1.88 -36.06 18.18
N ARG A 29 0.88 -36.92 18.37
CA ARG A 29 0.80 -37.81 19.55
C ARG A 29 2.02 -38.71 19.71
N ALA A 30 2.69 -39.07 18.63
CA ALA A 30 3.96 -39.83 18.62
C ALA A 30 5.21 -38.97 18.94
N SER A 31 5.17 -37.65 18.79
CA SER A 31 6.34 -36.75 18.89
C SER A 31 6.73 -36.33 20.32
N ARG A 32 6.32 -37.08 21.35
CA ARG A 32 6.41 -36.76 22.80
C ARG A 32 7.81 -36.60 23.40
N SER A 33 8.87 -36.94 22.67
CA SER A 33 10.23 -36.94 23.23
C SER A 33 10.88 -35.55 23.15
N PRO A 34 11.67 -35.10 24.15
CA PRO A 34 12.21 -33.72 24.18
C PRO A 34 12.90 -33.31 22.88
N HIS A 35 12.62 -32.12 22.36
CA HIS A 35 13.17 -31.60 21.11
C HIS A 35 13.06 -32.59 19.92
N HIS A 36 11.91 -33.24 19.75
CA HIS A 36 11.70 -34.27 18.73
C HIS A 36 11.93 -33.75 17.30
N ARG A 37 11.41 -32.57 16.96
CA ARG A 37 11.50 -31.99 15.61
C ARG A 37 12.92 -31.53 15.31
N ALA A 38 13.62 -30.92 16.26
CA ALA A 38 15.02 -30.55 16.12
C ALA A 38 15.93 -31.77 15.95
N ARG A 39 15.71 -32.85 16.72
CA ARG A 39 16.46 -34.11 16.55
C ARG A 39 16.18 -34.77 15.19
N ALA A 40 14.93 -34.80 14.74
CA ALA A 40 14.57 -35.32 13.41
C ALA A 40 15.25 -34.51 12.29
N SER A 41 15.19 -33.17 12.36
CA SER A 41 15.85 -32.27 11.42
C SER A 41 17.38 -32.45 11.40
N ALA A 42 18.01 -32.57 12.57
CA ALA A 42 19.45 -32.82 12.71
C ALA A 42 19.88 -34.21 12.19
N MET A 43 19.01 -35.23 12.24
CA MET A 43 19.28 -36.52 11.60
C MET A 43 19.14 -36.41 10.08
N ALA A 44 18.10 -35.75 9.58
CA ALA A 44 17.85 -35.56 8.16
C ALA A 44 19.00 -34.81 7.45
N SER A 45 19.52 -33.73 8.04
CA SER A 45 20.65 -32.99 7.49
C SER A 45 21.93 -33.83 7.42
N ARG A 46 22.20 -34.65 8.45
CA ARG A 46 23.35 -35.58 8.47
C ARG A 46 23.28 -36.65 7.39
N THR A 47 22.09 -37.12 7.02
CA THR A 47 21.92 -38.06 5.90
C THR A 47 22.19 -37.41 4.54
N VAL A 48 21.90 -36.12 4.36
CA VAL A 48 22.18 -35.40 3.10
C VAL A 48 23.69 -35.17 2.92
N THR A 49 24.44 -34.91 3.99
CA THR A 49 25.91 -34.72 3.95
C THR A 49 26.73 -35.99 3.71
N LYS A 50 26.10 -37.15 3.44
CA LYS A 50 26.81 -38.44 3.21
C LYS A 50 27.11 -38.77 1.74
N SER A 51 26.91 -37.83 0.81
CA SER A 51 27.53 -37.88 -0.51
C SER A 51 29.04 -37.60 -0.38
N ALA A 52 29.80 -38.64 -0.02
CA ALA A 52 31.23 -38.54 0.22
C ALA A 52 32.00 -38.07 -1.02
N ILE A 53 32.60 -36.88 -0.95
CA ILE A 53 33.65 -36.46 -1.88
C ILE A 53 34.88 -37.35 -1.58
N PRO A 54 35.40 -38.13 -2.53
CA PRO A 54 36.60 -38.92 -2.30
C PRO A 54 37.79 -37.99 -2.02
N ILE A 55 38.53 -38.25 -0.94
CA ILE A 55 39.75 -37.50 -0.63
C ILE A 55 40.79 -37.86 -1.70
N THR A 56 40.97 -36.99 -2.68
CA THR A 56 42.05 -37.08 -3.66
C THR A 56 43.35 -36.58 -3.04
N ASN A 57 44.45 -37.31 -3.29
CA ASN A 57 45.77 -36.95 -2.77
C ASN A 57 46.21 -35.57 -3.33
N PRO A 58 46.48 -34.56 -2.48
CA PRO A 58 46.79 -33.19 -2.91
C PRO A 58 48.12 -33.06 -3.68
N ASN A 59 48.95 -34.10 -3.72
CA ASN A 59 50.20 -34.13 -4.49
C ASN A 59 50.07 -34.74 -5.89
N LYS A 60 48.86 -35.07 -6.38
CA LYS A 60 48.67 -35.42 -7.79
C LYS A 60 48.57 -34.15 -8.64
N PRO A 61 49.40 -33.98 -9.69
CA PRO A 61 49.21 -32.88 -10.62
C PRO A 61 47.86 -33.03 -11.34
N PRO A 62 47.16 -31.92 -11.64
CA PRO A 62 45.90 -31.96 -12.36
C PRO A 62 46.09 -32.56 -13.76
N PRO A 63 45.09 -33.27 -14.32
CA PRO A 63 45.14 -33.73 -15.70
C PRO A 63 45.18 -32.53 -16.66
N PRO A 64 45.85 -32.64 -17.82
CA PRO A 64 45.95 -31.56 -18.79
C PRO A 64 44.57 -31.23 -19.40
N ASP A 65 44.30 -29.94 -19.55
CA ASP A 65 43.04 -29.40 -20.08
C ASP A 65 42.82 -29.79 -21.54
N PRO A 66 41.75 -30.53 -21.89
CA PRO A 66 41.52 -31.01 -23.25
C PRO A 66 40.76 -29.97 -24.08
N ASN A 67 41.36 -28.79 -24.32
CA ASN A 67 40.79 -27.82 -25.27
C ASN A 67 41.82 -26.93 -26.00
N THR A 68 42.84 -27.57 -26.58
CA THR A 68 43.61 -26.99 -27.69
C THR A 68 43.49 -27.87 -28.93
N THR A 69 43.09 -27.29 -30.04
CA THR A 69 42.71 -27.95 -31.30
C THR A 69 43.91 -28.35 -32.16
N LYS A 70 43.90 -29.55 -32.76
CA LYS A 70 43.80 -29.76 -34.24
C LYS A 70 44.13 -31.20 -34.72
N GLU A 71 43.36 -31.59 -35.75
CA GLU A 71 43.72 -32.37 -36.96
C GLU A 71 44.18 -33.85 -36.91
N ALA A 72 43.40 -34.65 -37.66
CA ALA A 72 43.78 -35.73 -38.59
C ALA A 72 43.69 -37.23 -38.18
N ASP A 73 43.12 -37.98 -39.14
CA ASP A 73 43.28 -39.39 -39.51
C ASP A 73 42.82 -40.55 -38.61
N ALA A 74 41.53 -40.91 -38.81
CA ALA A 74 41.06 -42.14 -39.47
C ALA A 74 41.37 -43.59 -38.96
N VAL A 75 40.40 -44.46 -39.33
CA VAL A 75 40.45 -45.92 -39.60
C VAL A 75 39.81 -46.89 -38.56
N ASP A 76 38.51 -47.11 -38.78
CA ASP A 76 37.81 -48.40 -39.01
C ASP A 76 37.73 -49.55 -37.96
N ALA A 77 36.64 -50.34 -38.12
CA ALA A 77 36.29 -51.65 -37.55
C ALA A 77 36.08 -51.78 -36.02
N GLY A 78 35.02 -52.42 -35.52
CA GLY A 78 33.85 -53.01 -36.19
C GLY A 78 33.13 -54.04 -35.29
N THR A 79 31.81 -54.21 -35.46
CA THR A 79 30.95 -55.32 -34.95
C THR A 79 30.82 -55.52 -33.41
N SER A 80 29.72 -56.04 -32.82
CA SER A 80 28.29 -56.11 -33.19
C SER A 80 27.47 -56.74 -32.02
N SER A 81 26.13 -56.74 -32.12
CA SER A 81 25.10 -57.40 -31.24
C SER A 81 24.69 -56.61 -29.97
N THR A 82 23.53 -55.91 -29.94
CA THR A 82 22.11 -56.38 -29.78
C THR A 82 21.87 -57.06 -28.43
N THR A 83 20.93 -56.65 -27.57
CA THR A 83 19.49 -56.34 -27.80
C THR A 83 18.94 -55.33 -26.77
N ASN A 84 18.26 -54.25 -27.21
CA ASN A 84 16.78 -54.01 -27.23
C ASN A 84 16.05 -53.99 -25.86
N GLY A 85 15.23 -52.94 -25.62
CA GLY A 85 14.39 -52.85 -24.40
C GLY A 85 13.97 -51.45 -23.92
N THR A 86 13.93 -50.47 -24.82
CA THR A 86 12.97 -49.34 -24.93
C THR A 86 12.03 -48.99 -23.75
N GLU A 87 12.04 -47.73 -23.30
CA GLU A 87 10.92 -46.77 -23.54
C GLU A 87 11.37 -45.30 -23.36
N PRO A 88 10.66 -44.29 -23.94
CA PRO A 88 11.25 -42.97 -24.22
C PRO A 88 10.56 -41.78 -23.53
N SER A 89 11.26 -40.63 -23.52
CA SER A 89 10.67 -39.31 -23.27
C SER A 89 9.79 -38.84 -24.43
N PRO A 90 8.70 -38.07 -24.19
CA PRO A 90 8.08 -37.23 -25.21
C PRO A 90 8.46 -35.74 -25.09
N LYS A 91 8.49 -35.06 -26.25
CA LYS A 91 8.76 -33.62 -26.41
C LYS A 91 7.47 -32.78 -26.39
N ALA A 92 7.64 -31.46 -26.35
CA ALA A 92 6.61 -30.44 -26.46
C ALA A 92 5.78 -30.47 -27.76
N LEU A 93 4.60 -29.84 -27.70
CA LEU A 93 3.76 -29.44 -28.83
C LEU A 93 2.96 -28.16 -28.51
N GLU A 94 2.58 -27.45 -29.56
CA GLU A 94 1.72 -26.26 -29.55
C GLU A 94 0.35 -26.62 -30.21
N ASN A 95 -0.70 -25.78 -30.25
CA ASN A 95 -0.81 -24.34 -30.00
C ASN A 95 -2.24 -23.98 -29.48
N HIS A 96 -2.50 -22.67 -29.38
CA HIS A 96 -3.74 -21.95 -29.06
C HIS A 96 -4.86 -22.04 -30.14
N PRO A 97 -6.06 -21.38 -30.00
CA PRO A 97 -6.54 -20.43 -28.97
C PRO A 97 -7.99 -20.62 -28.41
N SER A 98 -8.34 -19.79 -27.42
CA SER A 98 -9.63 -19.09 -27.20
C SER A 98 -10.38 -19.37 -25.87
N SER A 99 -10.74 -18.28 -25.17
CA SER A 99 -11.66 -18.15 -24.01
C SER A 99 -11.45 -19.05 -22.78
N THR A 100 -11.46 -18.57 -21.53
CA THR A 100 -11.60 -17.21 -20.98
C THR A 100 -11.06 -17.23 -19.55
N VAL A 101 -10.51 -16.11 -19.05
CA VAL A 101 -9.94 -15.96 -17.70
C VAL A 101 -8.76 -16.90 -17.41
N GLY A 102 -7.55 -16.44 -17.72
CA GLY A 102 -6.34 -17.05 -17.16
C GLY A 102 -6.31 -16.86 -15.63
N PRO A 103 -5.71 -17.79 -14.86
CA PRO A 103 -5.58 -17.61 -13.42
C PRO A 103 -4.78 -16.34 -13.15
N ILE A 104 -5.38 -15.41 -12.38
CA ILE A 104 -4.69 -14.22 -11.91
C ILE A 104 -3.60 -14.70 -10.94
N ALA A 105 -2.37 -14.80 -11.46
CA ALA A 105 -1.18 -15.07 -10.69
C ALA A 105 -1.13 -14.14 -9.46
N GLU A 106 -0.52 -14.60 -8.36
CA GLU A 106 -0.33 -13.77 -7.18
C GLU A 106 0.30 -12.43 -7.59
N ALA A 107 -0.46 -11.34 -7.43
CA ALA A 107 0.08 -10.00 -7.48
C ALA A 107 0.89 -9.81 -6.20
N PRO A 108 2.23 -9.77 -6.25
CA PRO A 108 3.03 -9.65 -5.05
C PRO A 108 3.05 -8.16 -4.67
N ARG A 109 2.00 -7.70 -3.96
CA ARG A 109 2.19 -6.53 -3.08
C ARG A 109 3.35 -6.86 -2.12
N PRO A 110 4.20 -5.88 -1.77
CA PRO A 110 5.49 -6.15 -1.14
C PRO A 110 5.30 -7.09 0.04
N THR A 111 5.87 -8.29 -0.07
CA THR A 111 6.08 -9.12 1.11
C THR A 111 6.96 -8.30 2.04
N THR A 112 6.66 -8.29 3.34
CA THR A 112 7.57 -7.82 4.37
C THR A 112 8.95 -8.36 4.02
N GLN A 113 9.95 -7.48 3.80
CA GLN A 113 11.29 -7.90 3.37
C GLN A 113 11.69 -9.10 4.22
N ARG A 114 11.80 -10.27 3.58
CA ARG A 114 12.05 -11.52 4.31
C ARG A 114 13.30 -11.25 5.14
N PRO A 115 13.23 -11.31 6.49
CA PRO A 115 14.30 -10.78 7.33
C PRO A 115 15.63 -11.38 6.88
N PRO A 116 16.70 -10.57 6.82
CA PRO A 116 17.97 -10.95 6.19
C PRO A 116 18.36 -12.34 6.69
N PRO A 117 18.72 -13.27 5.79
CA PRO A 117 18.52 -14.70 5.98
C PRO A 117 19.17 -15.19 7.28
N ASN A 118 18.37 -15.20 8.36
CA ASN A 118 18.81 -15.67 9.65
C ASN A 118 19.15 -17.15 9.50
N THR A 119 20.26 -17.56 10.12
CA THR A 119 20.79 -18.92 10.01
C THR A 119 19.82 -20.00 10.51
N TRP A 120 18.76 -19.59 11.20
CA TRP A 120 17.66 -20.42 11.67
C TRP A 120 16.34 -19.62 11.71
N SER A 121 15.21 -20.32 11.49
CA SER A 121 13.86 -19.75 11.52
C SER A 121 12.84 -20.65 12.24
N SER A 122 13.31 -21.75 12.83
CA SER A 122 12.49 -22.78 13.46
C SER A 122 12.98 -23.04 14.88
N LEU A 123 12.08 -23.01 15.86
CA LEU A 123 12.38 -23.24 17.26
C LEU A 123 11.57 -24.44 17.81
N ASP A 124 12.27 -25.44 18.33
CA ASP A 124 11.66 -26.61 18.96
C ASP A 124 11.89 -26.58 20.47
N MET A 125 10.84 -26.27 21.21
CA MET A 125 10.74 -26.32 22.67
C MET A 125 9.69 -27.36 23.10
N GLY A 126 9.49 -28.41 22.30
CA GLY A 126 8.55 -29.48 22.61
C GLY A 126 9.11 -30.53 23.58
N GLY A 127 8.25 -31.11 24.42
CA GLY A 127 8.59 -32.23 25.31
C GLY A 127 9.47 -31.89 26.51
N VAL A 128 9.72 -30.62 26.82
CA VAL A 128 10.67 -30.15 27.85
C VAL A 128 10.02 -29.72 29.17
N GLN A 129 8.74 -30.05 29.38
CA GLN A 129 8.00 -29.81 30.64
C GLN A 129 7.86 -28.33 31.05
N ILE A 130 7.78 -27.42 30.07
CA ILE A 130 7.52 -26.00 30.33
C ILE A 130 6.11 -25.84 30.93
N LYS A 131 6.02 -25.20 32.10
CA LYS A 131 4.74 -24.93 32.79
C LYS A 131 4.18 -23.54 32.54
N ASN A 132 5.04 -22.57 32.24
CA ASN A 132 4.68 -21.17 32.04
C ASN A 132 5.62 -20.51 31.03
N LEU A 133 5.09 -19.62 30.19
CA LEU A 133 5.84 -18.72 29.32
C LEU A 133 5.68 -17.30 29.87
N SER A 134 6.76 -16.72 30.41
CA SER A 134 6.70 -15.33 30.90
C SER A 134 6.39 -14.38 29.74
N PRO A 135 5.46 -13.42 29.87
CA PRO A 135 5.26 -12.31 28.92
C PRO A 135 6.56 -11.57 28.56
N THR A 136 7.50 -11.51 29.49
CA THR A 136 8.83 -10.88 29.33
C THR A 136 9.90 -11.81 28.75
N SER A 137 9.52 -13.00 28.26
CA SER A 137 10.45 -13.97 27.69
C SER A 137 11.10 -13.46 26.40
N GLY A 138 12.42 -13.70 26.26
CA GLY A 138 13.15 -13.43 25.03
C GLY A 138 12.59 -14.17 23.81
N LEU A 139 11.80 -15.24 24.00
CA LEU A 139 11.05 -15.92 22.93
C LEU A 139 10.29 -14.94 22.02
N PHE A 140 9.61 -13.96 22.61
CA PHE A 140 8.78 -13.01 21.87
C PHE A 140 9.55 -11.89 21.17
N SER A 141 10.89 -11.84 21.34
CA SER A 141 11.76 -10.98 20.54
C SER A 141 12.19 -11.61 19.21
N PHE A 142 11.99 -12.92 19.02
CA PHE A 142 12.37 -13.62 17.79
C PHE A 142 11.31 -13.46 16.69
N SER A 143 10.98 -12.22 16.32
CA SER A 143 9.94 -11.87 15.33
C SER A 143 10.15 -12.44 13.92
N PHE A 144 11.32 -13.03 13.65
CA PHE A 144 11.68 -13.74 12.42
C PHE A 144 11.33 -15.24 12.43
N LEU A 145 10.78 -15.79 13.51
CA LEU A 145 10.40 -17.20 13.58
C LEU A 145 9.27 -17.51 12.59
N ILE A 146 9.46 -18.60 11.83
CA ILE A 146 8.50 -19.18 10.89
C ILE A 146 7.81 -20.39 11.53
N ASN A 147 8.55 -21.21 12.30
CA ASN A 147 8.01 -22.40 12.95
C ASN A 147 8.30 -22.38 14.45
N LEU A 148 7.29 -22.55 15.29
CA LEU A 148 7.42 -22.66 16.75
C LEU A 148 6.70 -23.90 17.27
N TYR A 149 7.47 -24.81 17.88
CA TYR A 149 6.95 -26.03 18.52
C TYR A 149 7.05 -25.89 20.04
N LEU A 150 5.90 -25.96 20.71
CA LEU A 150 5.71 -25.89 22.17
C LEU A 150 4.87 -27.08 22.66
N ASN A 151 4.76 -28.13 21.85
CA ASN A 151 3.93 -29.31 22.08
C ASN A 151 4.47 -30.24 23.18
N HIS A 152 3.61 -31.04 23.81
CA HIS A 152 3.94 -31.95 24.91
C HIS A 152 4.64 -31.27 26.09
N ASN A 153 4.14 -30.11 26.47
CA ASN A 153 4.55 -29.37 27.66
C ASN A 153 3.40 -29.38 28.69
N ALA A 154 3.50 -28.54 29.73
CA ALA A 154 2.51 -28.43 30.79
C ALA A 154 1.89 -27.02 30.85
N LEU A 155 1.85 -26.31 29.72
CA LEU A 155 1.34 -24.94 29.61
C LEU A 155 -0.16 -24.90 29.91
N THR A 156 -0.58 -24.01 30.80
CA THR A 156 -2.01 -23.75 31.09
C THR A 156 -2.57 -22.53 30.36
N VAL A 157 -1.69 -21.58 29.99
CA VAL A 157 -2.01 -20.32 29.30
C VAL A 157 -0.87 -20.01 28.32
N ILE A 158 -1.22 -19.43 27.17
CA ILE A 158 -0.26 -18.75 26.27
C ILE A 158 -0.42 -17.24 26.48
N PRO A 159 0.66 -16.49 26.72
CA PRO A 159 0.57 -15.04 26.91
C PRO A 159 0.26 -14.31 25.59
N PRO A 160 -0.50 -13.19 25.61
CA PRO A 160 -0.82 -12.39 24.43
C PRO A 160 0.37 -11.96 23.57
N GLU A 161 1.57 -11.85 24.15
CA GLU A 161 2.81 -11.49 23.45
C GLU A 161 3.22 -12.46 22.34
N ILE A 162 2.60 -13.65 22.25
CA ILE A 162 2.72 -14.53 21.08
C ILE A 162 2.41 -13.80 19.76
N SER A 163 1.49 -12.83 19.80
CA SER A 163 1.09 -11.94 18.69
C SER A 163 2.24 -11.13 18.06
N LYS A 164 3.38 -10.98 18.77
CA LYS A 164 4.58 -10.30 18.25
C LYS A 164 5.31 -11.13 17.19
N LEU A 165 5.09 -12.44 17.14
CA LEU A 165 5.71 -13.38 16.21
C LEU A 165 4.96 -13.44 14.85
N ARG A 166 4.69 -12.27 14.25
CA ARG A 166 3.81 -12.10 13.07
C ARG A 166 4.23 -12.86 11.80
N GLN A 167 5.45 -13.43 11.77
CA GLN A 167 6.00 -14.22 10.66
C GLN A 167 5.80 -15.74 10.83
N LEU A 168 5.14 -16.21 11.90
CA LEU A 168 4.87 -17.63 12.09
C LEU A 168 3.93 -18.18 11.01
N GLU A 169 4.40 -19.22 10.31
CA GLU A 169 3.61 -20.06 9.41
C GLU A 169 3.10 -21.33 10.11
N LEU A 170 3.82 -21.83 11.14
CA LEU A 170 3.46 -23.02 11.92
C LEU A 170 3.61 -22.77 13.42
N LEU A 171 2.54 -23.05 14.18
CA LEU A 171 2.53 -23.02 15.64
C LEU A 171 1.92 -24.32 16.20
N ASP A 172 2.72 -25.10 16.94
CA ASP A 172 2.27 -26.35 17.58
C ASP A 172 2.22 -26.20 19.10
N LEU A 173 1.01 -26.20 19.65
CA LEU A 173 0.68 -26.12 21.08
C LEU A 173 0.06 -27.42 21.60
N SER A 174 0.10 -28.51 20.81
CA SER A 174 -0.60 -29.76 21.10
C SER A 174 -0.10 -30.46 22.37
N GLY A 175 -0.95 -31.19 23.08
CA GLY A 175 -0.55 -31.95 24.27
C GLY A 175 -0.11 -31.03 25.41
N ASN A 176 -0.90 -30.00 25.70
CA ASN A 176 -0.71 -29.08 26.81
C ASN A 176 -1.99 -29.05 27.69
N ASN A 177 -2.03 -28.18 28.68
CA ASN A 177 -3.16 -28.01 29.59
C ASN A 177 -3.96 -26.71 29.30
N LEU A 178 -3.98 -26.24 28.05
CA LEU A 178 -4.61 -24.98 27.69
C LEU A 178 -6.14 -25.07 27.82
N VAL A 179 -6.75 -24.13 28.55
CA VAL A 179 -8.22 -23.99 28.69
C VAL A 179 -8.78 -22.95 27.73
N THR A 180 -7.98 -21.94 27.39
CA THR A 180 -8.28 -20.88 26.44
C THR A 180 -7.04 -20.54 25.63
N ILE A 181 -7.22 -19.94 24.45
CA ILE A 181 -6.15 -19.29 23.68
C ILE A 181 -6.37 -17.76 23.68
N PRO A 182 -5.32 -16.93 23.70
CA PRO A 182 -5.46 -15.48 23.72
C PRO A 182 -6.03 -14.96 22.38
N PRO A 183 -7.02 -14.05 22.39
CA PRO A 183 -7.57 -13.42 21.18
C PRO A 183 -6.51 -12.82 20.25
N GLU A 184 -5.42 -12.29 20.81
CA GLU A 184 -4.32 -11.68 20.09
C GLU A 184 -3.57 -12.65 19.15
N MET A 185 -3.81 -13.96 19.23
CA MET A 185 -3.37 -14.91 18.20
C MET A 185 -3.94 -14.61 16.81
N GLY A 186 -5.06 -13.89 16.69
CA GLY A 186 -5.58 -13.39 15.41
C GLY A 186 -4.60 -12.46 14.66
N MET A 187 -3.61 -11.88 15.35
CA MET A 187 -2.58 -11.03 14.73
C MET A 187 -1.56 -11.82 13.88
N LEU A 188 -1.57 -13.15 13.93
CA LEU A 188 -0.61 -14.04 13.26
C LEU A 188 -1.04 -14.39 11.82
N THR A 189 -1.34 -13.42 10.98
CA THR A 189 -2.00 -13.66 9.68
C THR A 189 -1.24 -14.52 8.66
N GLN A 190 0.06 -14.75 8.85
CA GLN A 190 0.86 -15.65 8.00
C GLN A 190 0.73 -17.14 8.40
N LEU A 191 -0.02 -17.43 9.47
CA LEU A 191 -0.15 -18.77 10.04
C LEU A 191 -0.97 -19.69 9.12
N LYS A 192 -0.34 -20.76 8.65
CA LYS A 192 -0.91 -21.78 7.75
C LYS A 192 -1.30 -23.05 8.51
N GLU A 193 -0.56 -23.36 9.57
CA GLU A 193 -0.79 -24.53 10.43
C GLU A 193 -0.80 -24.13 11.92
N LEU A 194 -1.94 -24.37 12.59
CA LEU A 194 -2.11 -24.17 14.03
C LEU A 194 -2.59 -25.47 14.66
N TYR A 195 -1.77 -26.06 15.52
CA TYR A 195 -2.09 -27.31 16.21
C TYR A 195 -2.38 -27.06 17.69
N LEU A 196 -3.60 -27.39 18.10
CA LEU A 196 -4.13 -27.27 19.45
C LEU A 196 -4.58 -28.64 20.00
N PHE A 197 -4.16 -29.75 19.36
CA PHE A 197 -4.64 -31.10 19.67
C PHE A 197 -4.41 -31.47 21.15
N ASP A 198 -5.28 -32.30 21.73
CA ASP A 198 -5.14 -32.81 23.10
C ASP A 198 -4.87 -31.71 24.13
N ASN A 199 -5.80 -30.76 24.24
CA ASN A 199 -5.85 -29.69 25.24
C ASN A 199 -7.24 -29.66 25.91
N HIS A 200 -7.53 -28.66 26.74
CA HIS A 200 -8.80 -28.52 27.48
C HIS A 200 -9.65 -27.33 26.96
N LEU A 201 -9.48 -26.95 25.70
CA LEU A 201 -10.19 -25.81 25.10
C LEU A 201 -11.69 -26.09 25.00
N GLN A 202 -12.51 -25.12 25.40
CA GLN A 202 -13.98 -25.19 25.26
C GLN A 202 -14.50 -24.25 24.16
N VAL A 203 -13.83 -23.12 23.97
CA VAL A 203 -14.21 -22.04 23.05
C VAL A 203 -13.00 -21.65 22.21
N ILE A 204 -13.23 -21.32 20.95
CA ILE A 204 -12.26 -20.67 20.06
C ILE A 204 -12.65 -19.19 19.96
N PRO A 205 -11.76 -18.22 20.26
CA PRO A 205 -12.05 -16.80 20.11
C PRO A 205 -12.43 -16.44 18.66
N PRO A 206 -13.45 -15.60 18.42
CA PRO A 206 -13.82 -15.16 17.07
C PRO A 206 -12.71 -14.39 16.36
N GLU A 207 -11.79 -13.77 17.12
CA GLU A 207 -10.61 -13.07 16.60
C GLU A 207 -9.67 -13.98 15.80
N LEU A 208 -9.72 -15.31 15.93
CA LEU A 208 -9.00 -16.21 15.03
C LEU A 208 -9.50 -16.17 13.58
N GLY A 209 -10.68 -15.59 13.33
CA GLY A 209 -11.21 -15.39 11.98
C GLY A 209 -10.33 -14.52 11.07
N THR A 210 -9.42 -13.72 11.63
CA THR A 210 -8.46 -12.93 10.85
C THR A 210 -7.35 -13.78 10.20
N LEU A 211 -7.19 -15.04 10.62
CA LEU A 211 -6.19 -16.01 10.15
C LEU A 211 -6.56 -16.61 8.78
N HIS A 212 -6.84 -15.75 7.81
CA HIS A 212 -7.30 -16.07 6.45
C HIS A 212 -6.37 -16.97 5.62
N GLN A 213 -5.10 -17.15 6.02
CA GLN A 213 -4.16 -18.09 5.41
C GLN A 213 -4.18 -19.49 6.04
N LEU A 214 -4.96 -19.71 7.11
CA LEU A 214 -4.91 -20.93 7.90
C LEU A 214 -5.57 -22.11 7.17
N GLN A 215 -4.74 -23.06 6.76
CA GLN A 215 -5.16 -24.27 6.02
C GLN A 215 -5.51 -25.42 6.98
N THR A 216 -4.82 -25.49 8.12
CA THR A 216 -5.01 -26.54 9.13
C THR A 216 -5.15 -25.94 10.54
N LEU A 217 -6.34 -26.08 11.14
CA LEU A 217 -6.58 -25.85 12.56
C LEU A 217 -6.85 -27.20 13.25
N GLY A 218 -5.89 -27.70 14.03
CA GLY A 218 -5.99 -28.98 14.72
C GLY A 218 -6.68 -28.87 16.08
N ILE A 219 -7.96 -29.21 16.16
CA ILE A 219 -8.79 -29.07 17.38
C ILE A 219 -9.13 -30.41 18.09
N GLU A 220 -8.80 -31.56 17.49
CA GLU A 220 -9.18 -32.86 18.04
C GLU A 220 -8.60 -33.13 19.44
N GLY A 221 -9.33 -33.86 20.29
CA GLY A 221 -8.93 -34.09 21.69
C GLY A 221 -9.27 -32.95 22.66
N ASN A 222 -9.99 -31.91 22.22
CA ASN A 222 -10.50 -30.83 23.09
C ASN A 222 -12.03 -30.95 23.34
N PRO A 223 -12.53 -30.49 24.51
CA PRO A 223 -13.96 -30.37 24.82
C PRO A 223 -14.64 -29.14 24.15
N ILE A 224 -14.36 -28.88 22.87
CA ILE A 224 -14.93 -27.76 22.11
C ILE A 224 -16.39 -28.02 21.75
N GLU A 225 -17.18 -26.95 21.64
CA GLU A 225 -18.58 -26.99 21.19
C GLU A 225 -18.78 -27.85 19.90
N PRO A 226 -19.78 -28.76 19.86
CA PRO A 226 -20.00 -29.63 18.70
C PRO A 226 -20.28 -28.91 17.37
N SER A 227 -20.80 -27.68 17.39
CA SER A 227 -21.07 -26.87 16.20
C SER A 227 -19.79 -26.55 15.44
N ILE A 228 -18.81 -25.94 16.13
CA ILE A 228 -17.47 -25.60 15.64
C ILE A 228 -16.76 -26.85 15.10
N LYS A 229 -16.83 -27.97 15.85
CA LYS A 229 -16.27 -29.26 15.41
C LYS A 229 -16.94 -29.78 14.13
N SER A 230 -18.26 -29.59 13.98
CA SER A 230 -18.99 -30.01 12.78
C SER A 230 -18.62 -29.20 11.54
N ILE A 231 -18.39 -27.88 11.67
CA ILE A 231 -17.93 -27.01 10.58
C ILE A 231 -16.57 -27.52 10.05
N VAL A 232 -15.58 -27.70 10.94
CA VAL A 232 -14.24 -28.18 10.51
C VAL A 232 -14.32 -29.57 9.88
N GLN A 233 -15.16 -30.47 10.40
CA GLN A 233 -15.32 -31.82 9.86
C GLN A 233 -15.96 -31.88 8.47
N LYS A 234 -16.94 -31.01 8.18
CA LYS A 234 -17.73 -31.02 6.94
C LYS A 234 -17.20 -30.07 5.87
N GLU A 235 -16.82 -28.86 6.28
CA GLU A 235 -16.52 -27.73 5.41
C GLU A 235 -15.04 -27.31 5.48
N GLY A 236 -14.30 -27.84 6.47
CA GLY A 236 -12.86 -27.65 6.62
C GLY A 236 -12.48 -26.42 7.46
N THR A 237 -11.17 -26.22 7.64
CA THR A 237 -10.64 -25.08 8.40
C THR A 237 -11.02 -23.72 7.79
N PRO A 238 -10.90 -23.46 6.47
CA PRO A 238 -11.20 -22.15 5.91
C PRO A 238 -12.64 -21.68 6.16
N ALA A 239 -13.62 -22.58 6.09
CA ALA A 239 -15.02 -22.27 6.38
C ALA A 239 -15.23 -21.83 7.84
N LEU A 240 -14.57 -22.48 8.80
CA LEU A 240 -14.59 -22.04 10.19
C LEU A 240 -13.96 -20.65 10.36
N ILE A 241 -12.85 -20.37 9.67
CA ILE A 241 -12.19 -19.06 9.75
C ILE A 241 -13.12 -17.96 9.23
N SER A 242 -13.75 -18.13 8.07
CA SER A 242 -14.76 -17.18 7.56
C SER A 242 -15.94 -17.02 8.52
N PHE A 243 -16.46 -18.11 9.10
CA PHE A 243 -17.54 -18.06 10.08
C PHE A 243 -17.15 -17.24 11.33
N LEU A 244 -15.97 -17.49 11.91
CA LEU A 244 -15.47 -16.75 13.08
C LEU A 244 -15.26 -15.27 12.76
N ARG A 245 -14.69 -14.98 11.58
CA ARG A 245 -14.42 -13.61 11.09
C ARG A 245 -15.70 -12.80 10.95
N ASP A 246 -16.70 -13.35 10.27
CA ASP A 246 -17.93 -12.64 9.95
C ASP A 246 -18.91 -12.59 11.13
N SER A 247 -18.77 -13.51 12.10
CA SER A 247 -19.49 -13.52 13.38
C SER A 247 -18.79 -12.71 14.49
N CYS A 248 -17.56 -12.22 14.27
CA CYS A 248 -16.83 -11.45 15.26
C CYS A 248 -17.53 -10.11 15.54
N PRO A 249 -17.84 -9.77 16.80
CA PRO A 249 -18.34 -8.44 17.13
C PRO A 249 -17.37 -7.36 16.66
N ALA A 250 -17.90 -6.26 16.12
CA ALA A 250 -17.07 -5.12 15.74
C ALA A 250 -16.34 -4.59 16.99
N PRO A 251 -15.01 -4.33 16.93
CA PRO A 251 -14.26 -3.79 18.05
C PRO A 251 -14.74 -2.37 18.40
N ALA A 252 -14.38 -1.86 19.57
CA ALA A 252 -14.64 -0.46 19.90
C ALA A 252 -13.96 0.49 18.89
N PRO A 253 -14.59 1.61 18.52
CA PRO A 253 -14.02 2.56 17.57
C PRO A 253 -12.72 3.18 18.12
N PRO A 254 -11.78 3.56 17.24
CA PRO A 254 -10.57 4.29 17.62
C PRO A 254 -10.91 5.68 18.18
N PRO A 255 -10.00 6.30 18.96
CA PRO A 255 -10.09 7.74 19.26
C PRO A 255 -10.08 8.57 17.97
N GLU A 256 -10.82 9.68 17.96
CA GLU A 256 -10.80 10.63 16.85
C GLU A 256 -9.41 11.25 16.65
N ARG A 257 -9.04 11.44 15.38
CA ARG A 257 -7.76 12.03 14.96
C ARG A 257 -7.76 13.52 15.21
N GLN A 258 -6.65 14.07 15.69
CA GLN A 258 -6.56 15.46 16.13
C GLN A 258 -5.75 16.32 15.18
N TRP A 259 -6.08 17.61 15.12
CA TRP A 259 -5.28 18.60 14.40
C TRP A 259 -4.00 18.93 15.17
N HIS A 260 -2.85 18.61 14.56
CA HIS A 260 -1.54 19.01 15.06
C HIS A 260 -1.16 20.35 14.43
N SER A 261 -1.15 21.43 15.24
CA SER A 261 -0.77 22.76 14.74
C SER A 261 0.75 22.92 14.71
N LEU A 262 1.25 23.50 13.62
CA LEU A 262 2.66 23.80 13.37
C LEU A 262 3.00 25.28 13.61
N ILE A 263 2.00 26.10 13.96
CA ILE A 263 2.13 27.51 14.31
C ILE A 263 1.84 27.70 15.80
N THR A 264 2.40 28.75 16.40
CA THR A 264 2.11 29.07 17.80
C THR A 264 0.66 29.58 17.99
N PRO A 265 0.07 29.43 19.19
CA PRO A 265 -1.27 29.96 19.46
C PRO A 265 -1.41 31.46 19.15
N ALA A 266 -0.39 32.26 19.49
CA ALA A 266 -0.36 33.68 19.20
C ALA A 266 -0.33 34.01 17.69
N GLU A 267 0.39 33.21 16.88
CA GLU A 267 0.34 33.34 15.41
C GLU A 267 -1.04 32.95 14.85
N ARG A 268 -1.70 31.95 15.44
CA ARG A 268 -3.07 31.56 15.04
C ARG A 268 -4.07 32.68 15.36
N GLU A 269 -4.08 33.20 16.59
CA GLU A 269 -4.95 34.32 16.99
C GLU A 269 -4.72 35.56 16.12
N ALA A 270 -3.47 35.91 15.82
CA ALA A 270 -3.15 37.02 14.92
C ALA A 270 -3.64 36.78 13.49
N MET A 271 -3.59 35.54 13.00
CA MET A 271 -4.07 35.15 11.67
C MET A 271 -5.60 35.13 11.58
N GLU A 272 -6.30 34.72 12.66
CA GLU A 272 -7.77 34.74 12.74
C GLU A 272 -8.32 36.18 12.83
N ALA A 273 -7.55 37.10 13.41
CA ALA A 273 -7.87 38.53 13.44
C ALA A 273 -7.61 39.24 12.09
N ASP A 274 -6.62 38.79 11.30
CA ASP A 274 -6.26 39.41 10.02
C ASP A 274 -7.08 38.83 8.85
N THR A 275 -8.18 39.51 8.53
CA THR A 275 -9.07 39.18 7.41
C THR A 275 -8.41 39.23 6.02
N SER A 276 -7.16 39.71 5.90
CA SER A 276 -6.38 39.70 4.67
C SER A 276 -5.60 38.40 4.44
N VAL A 277 -5.43 37.55 5.47
CA VAL A 277 -4.76 36.26 5.31
C VAL A 277 -5.69 35.25 4.64
N GLU A 278 -5.23 34.69 3.54
CA GLU A 278 -5.94 33.63 2.82
C GLU A 278 -5.42 32.26 3.27
N SER A 279 -6.28 31.48 3.94
CA SER A 279 -6.03 30.07 4.26
C SER A 279 -6.96 29.12 3.50
N PHE A 280 -6.53 27.88 3.33
CA PHE A 280 -7.28 26.79 2.71
C PHE A 280 -6.77 25.43 3.20
N SER A 281 -7.56 24.38 3.00
CA SER A 281 -7.21 23.02 3.40
C SER A 281 -7.32 22.03 2.26
N VAL A 282 -6.42 21.04 2.24
CA VAL A 282 -6.38 19.97 1.24
C VAL A 282 -6.41 18.63 1.96
N LEU A 283 -7.35 17.78 1.58
CA LEU A 283 -7.42 16.37 1.96
C LEU A 283 -6.95 15.52 0.78
N CYS A 284 -6.16 14.48 1.06
CA CYS A 284 -5.74 13.47 0.08
C CYS A 284 -6.08 12.07 0.61
N TYR A 285 -6.69 11.23 -0.22
CA TYR A 285 -7.17 9.91 0.22
C TYR A 285 -7.32 8.92 -0.94
N ASN A 286 -6.55 7.82 -0.91
CA ASN A 286 -6.85 6.63 -1.70
C ASN A 286 -8.01 5.89 -1.01
N ILE A 287 -9.16 5.77 -1.69
CA ILE A 287 -10.40 5.25 -1.08
C ILE A 287 -10.59 3.74 -1.22
N LEU A 288 -9.63 3.03 -1.82
CA LEU A 288 -9.67 1.60 -2.16
C LEU A 288 -10.91 1.21 -2.99
N CYS A 289 -10.74 1.12 -4.31
CA CYS A 289 -11.87 0.85 -5.21
C CYS A 289 -12.51 -0.53 -4.96
N GLU A 290 -13.76 -0.70 -5.39
CA GLU A 290 -14.51 -1.95 -5.17
C GLU A 290 -13.76 -3.16 -5.76
N LYS A 291 -13.14 -2.97 -6.93
CA LYS A 291 -12.41 -3.99 -7.67
C LYS A 291 -11.17 -4.53 -6.95
N TYR A 292 -10.53 -3.74 -6.11
CA TYR A 292 -9.33 -4.16 -5.37
C TYR A 292 -9.63 -4.63 -3.94
N ALA A 293 -10.79 -4.27 -3.38
CA ALA A 293 -11.29 -4.71 -2.07
C ALA A 293 -11.74 -6.20 -2.06
N THR A 294 -10.82 -7.12 -2.34
CA THR A 294 -11.09 -8.56 -2.43
C THR A 294 -10.70 -9.32 -1.16
N GLU A 295 -11.44 -10.38 -0.83
CA GLU A 295 -11.09 -11.28 0.29
C GLU A 295 -9.71 -11.97 0.12
N ARG A 296 -9.18 -12.02 -1.11
CA ARG A 296 -7.83 -12.55 -1.36
C ARG A 296 -6.72 -11.64 -0.82
N LEU A 297 -6.92 -10.32 -0.88
CA LEU A 297 -5.97 -9.33 -0.35
C LEU A 297 -6.27 -8.98 1.11
N TYR A 298 -7.55 -8.89 1.45
CA TYR A 298 -8.03 -8.38 2.74
C TYR A 298 -8.80 -9.45 3.52
N GLY A 299 -8.42 -10.72 3.40
CA GLY A 299 -9.17 -11.85 3.98
C GLY A 299 -9.35 -11.82 5.50
N TYR A 300 -8.52 -11.03 6.19
CA TYR A 300 -8.67 -10.71 7.62
C TYR A 300 -9.85 -9.77 7.93
N THR A 301 -10.45 -9.15 6.93
CA THR A 301 -11.57 -8.20 7.06
C THR A 301 -12.89 -8.97 6.94
N PRO A 302 -13.87 -8.76 7.84
CA PRO A 302 -15.19 -9.34 7.69
C PRO A 302 -15.84 -8.97 6.35
N ALA A 303 -16.54 -9.91 5.71
CA ALA A 303 -17.10 -9.70 4.37
C ALA A 303 -18.06 -8.50 4.31
N TRP A 304 -18.84 -8.27 5.38
CA TRP A 304 -19.74 -7.12 5.51
C TRP A 304 -19.00 -5.78 5.61
N ALA A 305 -17.81 -5.75 6.22
CA ALA A 305 -17.00 -4.55 6.36
C ALA A 305 -16.19 -4.24 5.09
N LEU A 306 -15.89 -5.28 4.29
CA LEU A 306 -15.20 -5.15 3.00
C LEU A 306 -16.14 -4.72 1.86
N ALA A 307 -17.43 -5.04 1.98
CA ALA A 307 -18.46 -4.72 0.99
C ALA A 307 -18.55 -3.21 0.69
N TRP A 308 -18.60 -2.85 -0.60
CA TRP A 308 -18.61 -1.46 -1.05
C TRP A 308 -19.76 -0.63 -0.45
N GLU A 309 -20.96 -1.22 -0.34
CA GLU A 309 -22.13 -0.56 0.26
C GLU A 309 -21.91 -0.09 1.70
N TYR A 310 -21.06 -0.79 2.46
CA TYR A 310 -20.66 -0.38 3.81
C TYR A 310 -19.55 0.66 3.77
N ARG A 311 -18.48 0.40 2.99
CA ARG A 311 -17.29 1.26 2.93
C ARG A 311 -17.59 2.66 2.40
N LYS A 312 -18.43 2.79 1.37
CA LYS A 312 -18.72 4.08 0.72
C LYS A 312 -19.36 5.11 1.66
N GLU A 313 -20.23 4.67 2.57
CA GLU A 313 -20.90 5.55 3.55
C GLU A 313 -19.90 6.04 4.61
N LEU A 314 -18.96 5.19 5.04
CA LEU A 314 -17.86 5.59 5.91
C LEU A 314 -16.89 6.56 5.21
N ILE A 315 -16.51 6.28 3.96
CA ILE A 315 -15.66 7.17 3.14
C ILE A 315 -16.30 8.54 2.99
N LEU A 316 -17.60 8.59 2.65
CA LEU A 316 -18.33 9.86 2.52
C LEU A 316 -18.41 10.60 3.86
N SER A 317 -18.68 9.89 4.96
CA SER A 317 -18.71 10.47 6.31
C SER A 317 -17.36 11.09 6.70
N GLU A 318 -16.25 10.36 6.52
CA GLU A 318 -14.89 10.84 6.82
C GLU A 318 -14.55 12.12 6.02
N ILE A 319 -14.78 12.09 4.71
CA ILE A 319 -14.55 13.23 3.80
C ILE A 319 -15.39 14.46 4.22
N VAL A 320 -16.67 14.25 4.51
CA VAL A 320 -17.62 15.33 4.84
C VAL A 320 -17.34 15.92 6.22
N ASN A 321 -16.99 15.10 7.21
CA ASN A 321 -16.69 15.56 8.57
C ASN A 321 -15.43 16.42 8.61
N HIS A 322 -14.44 16.14 7.76
CA HIS A 322 -13.23 16.96 7.64
C HIS A 322 -13.45 18.31 6.94
N ASN A 323 -14.48 18.44 6.09
CA ASN A 323 -14.90 19.69 5.44
C ASN A 323 -13.73 20.48 4.78
N ALA A 324 -12.83 19.78 4.09
CA ALA A 324 -11.66 20.38 3.45
C ALA A 324 -12.04 21.27 2.26
N ASP A 325 -11.22 22.26 1.90
CA ASP A 325 -11.50 23.11 0.73
C ASP A 325 -11.30 22.39 -0.60
N PHE A 326 -10.32 21.47 -0.66
CA PHE A 326 -10.03 20.60 -1.79
C PHE A 326 -9.92 19.14 -1.33
N LEU A 327 -10.48 18.21 -2.12
CA LEU A 327 -10.46 16.77 -1.88
C LEU A 327 -9.76 16.08 -3.06
N CYS A 328 -8.55 15.58 -2.85
CA CYS A 328 -7.81 14.75 -3.81
C CYS A 328 -8.07 13.27 -3.53
N LEU A 329 -8.96 12.63 -4.28
CA LEU A 329 -9.26 11.21 -4.12
C LEU A 329 -8.56 10.37 -5.20
N GLN A 330 -8.00 9.23 -4.81
CA GLN A 330 -7.46 8.20 -5.70
C GLN A 330 -8.31 6.92 -5.57
N GLU A 331 -8.28 6.08 -6.60
CA GLU A 331 -9.08 4.84 -6.70
C GLU A 331 -10.61 5.08 -6.67
N VAL A 332 -11.06 6.17 -7.28
CA VAL A 332 -12.50 6.41 -7.47
C VAL A 332 -12.97 5.69 -8.73
N ASP A 333 -13.91 4.75 -8.61
CA ASP A 333 -14.52 4.06 -9.76
C ASP A 333 -15.42 5.01 -10.58
N ASN A 334 -15.39 4.90 -11.92
CA ASN A 334 -16.15 5.78 -12.82
C ASN A 334 -17.66 5.84 -12.47
N ALA A 335 -18.31 4.69 -12.25
CA ALA A 335 -19.71 4.67 -11.85
C ALA A 335 -19.95 5.32 -10.48
N GLN A 336 -19.08 5.08 -9.51
CA GLN A 336 -19.26 5.63 -8.16
C GLN A 336 -19.05 7.16 -8.14
N TYR A 337 -18.16 7.68 -8.99
CA TYR A 337 -18.04 9.12 -9.21
C TYR A 337 -19.35 9.73 -9.73
N GLU A 338 -19.88 9.21 -10.84
CA GLU A 338 -21.12 9.69 -11.50
C GLU A 338 -22.36 9.51 -10.62
N ASP A 339 -22.53 8.32 -10.04
CA ASP A 339 -23.79 7.90 -9.44
C ASP A 339 -23.93 8.28 -7.97
N TYR A 340 -22.81 8.44 -7.25
CA TYR A 340 -22.79 8.61 -5.79
C TYR A 340 -22.04 9.89 -5.38
N PHE A 341 -20.73 9.97 -5.61
CA PHE A 341 -19.89 11.05 -5.06
C PHE A 341 -20.28 12.43 -5.57
N VAL A 342 -20.49 12.62 -6.89
CA VAL A 342 -20.90 13.92 -7.44
C VAL A 342 -22.21 14.40 -6.83
N LYS A 343 -23.22 13.53 -6.71
CA LYS A 343 -24.54 13.89 -6.16
C LYS A 343 -24.43 14.25 -4.67
N LYS A 344 -23.72 13.44 -3.89
CA LYS A 344 -23.58 13.62 -2.44
C LYS A 344 -22.68 14.77 -2.02
N LEU A 345 -21.68 15.10 -2.83
CA LEU A 345 -20.78 16.22 -2.55
C LEU A 345 -21.34 17.54 -3.10
N ASP A 346 -22.16 17.54 -4.17
CA ASP A 346 -22.86 18.75 -4.64
C ASP A 346 -23.87 19.29 -3.60
N GLU A 347 -24.59 18.38 -2.91
CA GLU A 347 -25.43 18.65 -1.72
C GLU A 347 -24.63 19.36 -0.58
N ARG A 348 -23.29 19.29 -0.60
CA ARG A 348 -22.37 19.80 0.43
C ARG A 348 -21.44 20.92 -0.08
N ASP A 349 -21.84 21.63 -1.13
CA ASP A 349 -21.10 22.75 -1.75
C ASP A 349 -19.80 22.36 -2.51
N TYR A 350 -19.62 21.10 -2.92
CA TYR A 350 -18.49 20.71 -3.75
C TYR A 350 -18.87 20.59 -5.23
N GLU A 351 -17.94 20.97 -6.11
CA GLU A 351 -17.94 20.61 -7.53
C GLU A 351 -16.74 19.68 -7.80
N GLY A 352 -16.87 18.78 -8.78
CA GLY A 352 -15.92 17.69 -9.02
C GLY A 352 -15.29 17.69 -10.40
N VAL A 353 -14.01 17.30 -10.46
CA VAL A 353 -13.28 16.94 -11.68
C VAL A 353 -12.76 15.51 -11.55
N TYR A 354 -12.96 14.67 -12.57
CA TYR A 354 -12.52 13.27 -12.55
C TYR A 354 -11.99 12.82 -13.91
N TRP A 355 -11.03 11.89 -13.87
CA TRP A 355 -10.64 11.07 -15.02
C TRP A 355 -10.36 9.62 -14.61
N PRO A 356 -10.87 8.63 -15.37
CA PRO A 356 -10.49 7.22 -15.23
C PRO A 356 -9.10 6.97 -15.83
N LYS A 357 -8.41 5.93 -15.34
CA LYS A 357 -7.14 5.44 -15.93
C LYS A 357 -7.32 5.03 -17.40
N SER A 358 -6.26 5.19 -18.21
CA SER A 358 -6.35 5.16 -19.68
C SER A 358 -6.95 3.89 -20.30
N ARG A 359 -6.85 2.75 -19.60
CA ARG A 359 -7.44 1.46 -20.02
C ARG A 359 -8.96 1.52 -20.27
N TYR A 360 -9.68 2.49 -19.67
CA TYR A 360 -11.08 2.78 -19.96
C TYR A 360 -11.37 2.84 -21.47
N LYS A 361 -10.45 3.42 -22.25
CA LYS A 361 -10.60 3.59 -23.70
C LYS A 361 -10.77 2.24 -24.43
N THR A 362 -10.12 1.18 -23.96
CA THR A 362 -10.04 -0.13 -24.64
C THR A 362 -10.96 -1.22 -24.07
N MET A 363 -11.65 -0.98 -22.96
CA MET A 363 -12.55 -1.95 -22.33
C MET A 363 -13.99 -1.85 -22.88
N ASN A 364 -14.83 -2.86 -22.60
CA ASN A 364 -16.27 -2.82 -22.89
C ASN A 364 -17.01 -1.89 -21.91
N ASP A 365 -18.28 -1.56 -22.20
CA ASP A 365 -19.03 -0.57 -21.43
C ASP A 365 -19.35 -0.97 -19.98
N ALA A 366 -19.45 -2.27 -19.69
CA ALA A 366 -19.65 -2.75 -18.31
C ALA A 366 -18.37 -2.60 -17.49
N ASP A 367 -17.23 -3.08 -18.01
CA ASP A 367 -15.93 -2.99 -17.34
C ASP A 367 -15.44 -1.53 -17.22
N ARG A 368 -15.77 -0.68 -18.19
CA ARG A 368 -15.51 0.78 -18.17
C ARG A 368 -16.04 1.46 -16.91
N ARG A 369 -17.22 1.04 -16.42
CA ARG A 369 -17.83 1.58 -15.19
C ARG A 369 -17.03 1.26 -13.92
N LEU A 370 -16.21 0.20 -13.96
CA LEU A 370 -15.33 -0.30 -12.91
C LEU A 370 -13.84 0.03 -13.15
N VAL A 371 -13.56 1.05 -13.97
CA VAL A 371 -12.21 1.61 -14.10
C VAL A 371 -12.06 2.74 -13.10
N ASP A 372 -11.10 2.56 -12.19
CA ASP A 372 -10.71 3.55 -11.20
C ASP A 372 -9.92 4.72 -11.81
N GLY A 373 -9.92 5.84 -11.10
CA GLY A 373 -9.27 7.07 -11.52
C GLY A 373 -8.93 8.01 -10.37
N CYS A 374 -8.64 9.26 -10.73
CA CYS A 374 -8.38 10.33 -9.78
C CYS A 374 -9.50 11.37 -9.85
N ALA A 375 -10.05 11.75 -8.69
CA ALA A 375 -11.05 12.81 -8.56
C ALA A 375 -10.49 13.97 -7.72
N THR A 376 -10.76 15.20 -8.15
CA THR A 376 -10.47 16.43 -7.41
C THR A 376 -11.78 17.18 -7.21
N PHE A 377 -12.27 17.21 -5.97
CA PHE A 377 -13.42 18.04 -5.60
C PHE A 377 -12.96 19.34 -4.92
N PHE A 378 -13.76 20.40 -5.03
CA PHE A 378 -13.45 21.72 -4.50
C PHE A 378 -14.72 22.46 -4.09
N LYS A 379 -14.65 23.32 -3.06
CA LYS A 379 -15.81 24.12 -2.65
C LYS A 379 -16.21 25.15 -3.70
N LYS A 380 -17.39 24.98 -4.31
CA LYS A 380 -17.88 25.79 -5.43
C LYS A 380 -18.23 27.22 -5.01
N SER A 381 -18.56 27.47 -3.73
CA SER A 381 -18.74 28.81 -3.17
C SER A 381 -17.43 29.63 -3.07
N LYS A 382 -16.29 28.96 -2.81
CA LYS A 382 -14.99 29.63 -2.56
C LYS A 382 -14.10 29.68 -3.81
N TYR A 383 -14.13 28.64 -4.65
CA TYR A 383 -13.26 28.53 -5.82
C TYR A 383 -14.05 28.38 -7.13
N GLN A 384 -13.41 28.77 -8.21
CA GLN A 384 -13.83 28.52 -9.57
C GLN A 384 -12.75 27.71 -10.29
N LEU A 385 -13.14 26.63 -10.96
CA LEU A 385 -12.27 25.94 -11.92
C LEU A 385 -12.11 26.83 -13.17
N VAL A 386 -10.85 27.12 -13.53
CA VAL A 386 -10.50 27.86 -14.75
C VAL A 386 -10.20 26.88 -15.87
N GLU A 387 -9.36 25.89 -15.62
CA GLU A 387 -8.93 24.89 -16.60
C GLU A 387 -8.49 23.60 -15.90
N LYS A 388 -8.48 22.48 -16.64
CA LYS A 388 -8.13 21.15 -16.13
C LYS A 388 -7.36 20.37 -17.20
N HIS A 389 -6.26 19.74 -16.79
CA HIS A 389 -5.39 18.94 -17.65
C HIS A 389 -5.26 17.51 -17.14
N LEU A 390 -5.30 16.55 -18.07
CA LEU A 390 -4.96 15.16 -17.81
C LEU A 390 -3.52 14.90 -18.26
N ILE A 391 -2.71 14.34 -17.37
CA ILE A 391 -1.37 13.83 -17.65
C ILE A 391 -1.46 12.31 -17.71
N GLU A 392 -1.55 11.76 -18.93
CA GLU A 392 -1.37 10.32 -19.17
C GLU A 392 0.14 10.05 -19.34
N PHE A 393 0.80 9.45 -18.34
CA PHE A 393 2.27 9.35 -18.32
C PHE A 393 2.85 8.67 -19.56
N SER A 394 2.18 7.62 -20.06
CA SER A 394 2.54 6.93 -21.29
C SER A 394 2.44 7.83 -22.53
N ALA A 395 1.37 8.64 -22.64
CA ALA A 395 1.21 9.56 -23.78
C ALA A 395 2.24 10.69 -23.77
N VAL A 396 2.55 11.27 -22.60
CA VAL A 396 3.59 12.31 -22.47
C VAL A 396 4.97 11.73 -22.78
N ALA A 397 5.28 10.53 -22.28
CA ALA A 397 6.51 9.81 -22.61
C ALA A 397 6.66 9.54 -24.12
N MET A 398 5.57 9.16 -24.81
CA MET A 398 5.58 8.95 -26.27
C MET A 398 5.79 10.23 -27.09
N GLN A 399 5.50 11.41 -26.55
CA GLN A 399 5.73 12.68 -27.25
C GLN A 399 7.21 13.10 -27.20
N ARG A 400 7.98 12.65 -26.20
CA ARG A 400 9.40 12.97 -26.02
C ARG A 400 10.30 12.22 -27.00
N GLN A 401 11.13 12.96 -27.73
CA GLN A 401 12.01 12.39 -28.77
C GLN A 401 13.25 11.66 -28.19
N ASP A 402 13.72 12.06 -27.01
CA ASP A 402 14.84 11.40 -26.32
C ASP A 402 14.44 10.00 -25.81
N PHE A 403 13.18 9.83 -25.42
CA PHE A 403 12.62 8.60 -24.86
C PHE A 403 12.31 7.52 -25.91
N LYS A 404 12.17 7.90 -27.18
CA LYS A 404 11.99 6.95 -28.30
C LYS A 404 13.26 6.13 -28.63
N LYS A 405 14.38 6.42 -27.97
CA LYS A 405 15.68 5.79 -28.21
C LYS A 405 16.06 4.73 -27.17
N THR A 406 15.21 4.50 -26.17
CA THR A 406 15.51 3.64 -25.00
C THR A 406 14.46 2.55 -24.85
N ASP A 407 14.87 1.29 -24.95
CA ASP A 407 13.98 0.12 -24.84
C ASP A 407 13.30 0.02 -23.46
N ASP A 408 13.99 0.43 -22.39
CA ASP A 408 13.44 0.45 -21.03
C ASP A 408 12.18 1.31 -20.90
N MET A 409 12.13 2.45 -21.59
CA MET A 409 10.93 3.30 -21.62
C MET A 409 9.75 2.56 -22.25
N PHE A 410 9.95 1.91 -23.39
CA PHE A 410 8.89 1.18 -24.09
C PHE A 410 8.37 0.01 -23.26
N ASN A 411 9.28 -0.81 -22.73
CA ASN A 411 8.93 -2.03 -22.01
C ASN A 411 8.36 -1.75 -20.60
N ARG A 412 8.96 -0.81 -19.85
CA ARG A 412 8.68 -0.63 -18.42
C ARG A 412 7.69 0.50 -18.13
N VAL A 413 7.77 1.63 -18.84
CA VAL A 413 6.97 2.84 -18.57
C VAL A 413 5.72 2.93 -19.46
N LEU A 414 5.85 2.75 -20.77
CA LEU A 414 4.72 2.91 -21.71
C LEU A 414 3.61 1.88 -21.51
N THR A 415 3.93 0.72 -20.93
CA THR A 415 2.97 -0.34 -20.58
C THR A 415 2.09 -0.02 -19.35
N LYS A 416 2.26 1.15 -18.73
CA LYS A 416 1.53 1.56 -17.51
C LYS A 416 0.50 2.65 -17.83
N ASP A 417 -0.75 2.43 -17.40
CA ASP A 417 -1.94 3.26 -17.66
C ASP A 417 -2.21 4.33 -16.59
N HIS A 418 -1.17 4.72 -15.85
CA HIS A 418 -1.28 5.58 -14.67
C HIS A 418 -1.36 7.06 -15.09
N ILE A 419 -2.01 7.87 -14.25
CA ILE A 419 -2.40 9.24 -14.60
C ILE A 419 -2.15 10.22 -13.45
N ALA A 420 -2.12 11.50 -13.79
CA ALA A 420 -2.36 12.60 -12.86
C ALA A 420 -3.34 13.61 -13.46
N VAL A 421 -4.09 14.30 -12.61
CA VAL A 421 -5.06 15.34 -12.97
C VAL A 421 -4.62 16.65 -12.36
N VAL A 422 -4.38 17.67 -13.18
CA VAL A 422 -3.97 19.00 -12.74
C VAL A 422 -5.12 19.98 -12.96
N CYS A 423 -5.62 20.56 -11.88
CA CYS A 423 -6.70 21.53 -11.90
C CYS A 423 -6.17 22.94 -11.57
N LEU A 424 -6.60 23.90 -12.37
CA LEU A 424 -6.24 25.31 -12.27
C LEU A 424 -7.45 26.07 -11.72
N PHE A 425 -7.31 26.62 -10.53
CA PHE A 425 -8.38 27.27 -9.79
C PHE A 425 -8.11 28.75 -9.57
N GLU A 426 -9.17 29.51 -9.35
CA GLU A 426 -9.11 30.88 -8.86
C GLU A 426 -10.09 31.05 -7.67
N ASN A 427 -9.63 31.68 -6.59
CA ASN A 427 -10.49 32.03 -5.46
C ASN A 427 -11.45 33.15 -5.88
N ARG A 428 -12.75 32.93 -5.66
CA ARG A 428 -13.81 33.84 -6.13
C ARG A 428 -13.78 35.22 -5.49
N LYS A 429 -13.22 35.35 -4.28
CA LYS A 429 -13.12 36.58 -3.47
C LYS A 429 -11.80 37.31 -3.70
N THR A 430 -10.66 36.60 -3.68
CA THR A 430 -9.32 37.23 -3.70
C THR A 430 -8.68 37.29 -5.09
N GLY A 431 -9.17 36.49 -6.05
CA GLY A 431 -8.52 36.33 -7.36
C GLY A 431 -7.20 35.55 -7.29
N THR A 432 -6.81 35.02 -6.12
CA THR A 432 -5.62 34.18 -5.98
C THR A 432 -5.78 32.90 -6.80
N ARG A 433 -4.77 32.57 -7.60
CA ARG A 433 -4.71 31.36 -8.41
C ARG A 433 -4.07 30.21 -7.64
N PHE A 434 -4.55 28.99 -7.90
CA PHE A 434 -4.05 27.76 -7.31
C PHE A 434 -3.87 26.69 -8.39
N ILE A 435 -2.82 25.89 -8.25
CA ILE A 435 -2.61 24.67 -9.01
C ILE A 435 -2.74 23.51 -8.02
N ILE A 436 -3.72 22.64 -8.23
CA ILE A 436 -3.91 21.42 -7.43
C ILE A 436 -3.75 20.24 -8.36
N ALA A 437 -2.72 19.43 -8.13
CA ALA A 437 -2.39 18.24 -8.92
C ALA A 437 -2.62 16.99 -8.08
N ASN A 438 -3.49 16.09 -8.55
CA ASN A 438 -3.80 14.80 -7.93
C ASN A 438 -3.20 13.66 -8.76
N ALA A 439 -2.37 12.80 -8.17
CA ALA A 439 -1.67 11.71 -8.86
C ALA A 439 -1.90 10.34 -8.21
N HIS A 440 -1.88 9.29 -9.04
CA HIS A 440 -1.80 7.89 -8.59
C HIS A 440 -0.67 7.21 -9.37
N ILE A 441 0.46 6.95 -8.69
CA ILE A 441 1.72 6.46 -9.26
C ILE A 441 1.79 4.94 -9.22
N HIS A 442 2.63 4.33 -10.07
CA HIS A 442 2.73 2.88 -10.16
C HIS A 442 3.05 2.19 -8.83
N TRP A 443 2.32 1.12 -8.52
CA TRP A 443 2.38 0.46 -7.21
C TRP A 443 3.57 -0.50 -7.03
N ASP A 444 3.98 -1.22 -8.08
CA ASP A 444 4.90 -2.35 -7.96
C ASP A 444 6.28 -1.95 -7.38
N PRO A 445 6.71 -2.51 -6.24
CA PRO A 445 8.01 -2.22 -5.62
C PRO A 445 9.22 -2.52 -6.51
N ALA A 446 9.11 -3.42 -7.49
CA ALA A 446 10.18 -3.77 -8.42
C ALA A 446 10.41 -2.71 -9.52
N TYR A 447 9.56 -1.68 -9.58
CA TYR A 447 9.57 -0.64 -10.61
C TYR A 447 9.82 0.77 -10.03
N ARG A 448 10.78 0.89 -9.10
CA ARG A 448 11.20 2.18 -8.47
C ARG A 448 11.59 3.23 -9.52
N ASP A 449 12.26 2.78 -10.57
CA ASP A 449 12.62 3.53 -11.76
C ASP A 449 11.40 4.12 -12.49
N VAL A 450 10.35 3.34 -12.70
CA VAL A 450 9.12 3.82 -13.36
C VAL A 450 8.41 4.86 -12.49
N LYS A 451 8.37 4.68 -11.16
CA LYS A 451 7.79 5.66 -10.22
C LYS A 451 8.56 7.00 -10.31
N LEU A 452 9.88 6.94 -10.33
CA LEU A 452 10.75 8.11 -10.46
C LEU A 452 10.57 8.82 -11.82
N VAL A 453 10.50 8.07 -12.92
CA VAL A 453 10.23 8.62 -14.27
C VAL A 453 8.82 9.22 -14.37
N GLN A 454 7.79 8.61 -13.79
CA GLN A 454 6.43 9.15 -13.76
C GLN A 454 6.37 10.48 -13.00
N ILE A 455 7.06 10.61 -11.86
CA ILE A 455 7.14 11.87 -11.11
C ILE A 455 7.97 12.93 -11.85
N ALA A 456 9.06 12.56 -12.51
CA ALA A 456 9.80 13.48 -13.37
C ALA A 456 8.92 14.06 -14.50
N LEU A 457 8.12 13.21 -15.16
CA LEU A 457 7.13 13.63 -16.15
C LEU A 457 6.02 14.52 -15.55
N LEU A 458 5.54 14.20 -14.35
CA LEU A 458 4.53 15.00 -13.65
C LEU A 458 5.01 16.45 -13.43
N LEU A 459 6.21 16.62 -12.90
CA LEU A 459 6.75 17.96 -12.59
C LEU A 459 7.13 18.75 -13.84
N ASP A 460 7.66 18.08 -14.88
CA ASP A 460 7.93 18.68 -16.20
C ASP A 460 6.65 19.27 -16.82
N GLU A 461 5.51 18.57 -16.74
CA GLU A 461 4.23 19.07 -17.24
C GLU A 461 3.61 20.13 -16.33
N ILE A 462 3.72 20.00 -14.99
CA ILE A 462 3.26 21.04 -14.05
C ILE A 462 4.01 22.37 -14.28
N GLU A 463 5.33 22.36 -14.53
CA GLU A 463 6.07 23.58 -14.88
C GLU A 463 5.56 24.20 -16.20
N LYS A 464 5.20 23.40 -17.21
CA LYS A 464 4.64 23.92 -18.47
C LYS A 464 3.24 24.53 -18.27
N ILE A 465 2.35 23.78 -17.60
CA ILE A 465 0.97 24.18 -17.32
C ILE A 465 0.96 25.48 -16.48
N GLY A 466 1.73 25.54 -15.40
CA GLY A 466 1.82 26.73 -14.55
C GLY A 466 2.33 27.96 -15.30
N ASN A 467 3.30 27.80 -16.21
CA ASN A 467 3.80 28.89 -17.06
C ASN A 467 2.82 29.32 -18.15
N HIS A 468 1.85 28.48 -18.53
CA HIS A 468 0.73 28.89 -19.37
C HIS A 468 -0.30 29.68 -18.54
N PHE A 469 -0.70 29.14 -17.38
CA PHE A 469 -1.70 29.74 -16.50
C PHE A 469 -1.28 31.11 -15.94
N ALA A 470 0.02 31.34 -15.71
CA ALA A 470 0.55 32.64 -15.32
C ALA A 470 0.27 33.75 -16.36
N LYS A 471 0.12 33.40 -17.65
CA LYS A 471 -0.14 34.35 -18.75
C LYS A 471 -1.62 34.72 -18.91
N TYR A 472 -2.54 34.02 -18.26
CA TYR A 472 -3.96 34.33 -18.37
C TYR A 472 -4.28 35.69 -17.74
N PRO A 473 -5.12 36.53 -18.37
CA PRO A 473 -5.45 37.85 -17.84
C PRO A 473 -6.07 37.71 -16.44
N PRO A 474 -5.79 38.61 -15.49
CA PRO A 474 -6.47 38.62 -14.19
C PRO A 474 -7.99 38.75 -14.38
N ARG A 475 -8.77 38.10 -13.52
CA ARG A 475 -10.23 38.23 -13.56
C ARG A 475 -10.63 39.68 -13.31
N LEU A 476 -11.49 40.21 -14.18
CA LEU A 476 -12.07 41.53 -14.00
C LEU A 476 -12.90 41.57 -12.71
N PRO A 477 -12.80 42.64 -11.89
CA PRO A 477 -13.65 42.78 -10.71
C PRO A 477 -15.11 42.68 -11.13
N THR A 478 -15.89 41.88 -10.39
CA THR A 478 -17.29 41.63 -10.75
C THR A 478 -18.08 42.90 -10.47
N PRO A 479 -18.80 43.49 -11.46
CA PRO A 479 -19.53 44.73 -11.24
C PRO A 479 -20.60 44.52 -10.17
N SER A 480 -20.60 45.39 -9.15
CA SER A 480 -21.58 45.35 -8.08
C SER A 480 -22.99 45.64 -8.64
N PRO A 481 -24.02 44.88 -8.24
CA PRO A 481 -25.35 44.95 -8.87
C PRO A 481 -26.16 46.23 -8.56
N THR A 482 -25.53 47.28 -8.03
CA THR A 482 -26.17 48.56 -7.66
C THR A 482 -25.81 49.74 -8.57
N SER A 483 -24.84 49.62 -9.48
CA SER A 483 -24.41 50.72 -10.35
C SER A 483 -25.08 50.72 -11.75
N ALA A 484 -26.41 50.52 -11.80
CA ALA A 484 -27.18 50.45 -13.05
C ALA A 484 -28.25 51.56 -13.21
N THR A 485 -28.20 52.62 -12.40
CA THR A 485 -29.07 53.81 -12.56
C THR A 485 -28.42 55.10 -12.03
N SER A 486 -27.60 55.75 -12.86
CA SER A 486 -27.60 57.21 -13.10
C SER A 486 -26.31 57.67 -13.80
N ALA A 487 -26.46 58.43 -14.88
CA ALA A 487 -25.37 59.23 -15.41
C ALA A 487 -25.25 60.50 -14.54
N GLY A 488 -24.26 60.54 -13.66
CA GLY A 488 -24.04 61.67 -12.75
C GLY A 488 -22.62 61.68 -12.22
N SER A 489 -21.90 62.77 -12.47
CA SER A 489 -20.53 62.97 -11.99
C SER A 489 -20.48 63.04 -10.46
N SER A 490 -19.98 61.99 -9.83
CA SER A 490 -19.52 62.02 -8.43
C SER A 490 -18.33 61.08 -8.26
N SER A 491 -17.40 61.47 -7.39
CA SER A 491 -16.16 60.75 -7.12
C SER A 491 -16.45 59.33 -6.65
N ALA A 492 -15.83 58.34 -7.30
CA ALA A 492 -15.78 56.98 -6.78
C ALA A 492 -15.12 57.00 -5.39
N GLN A 493 -15.91 56.72 -4.35
CA GLN A 493 -15.35 56.25 -3.10
C GLN A 493 -14.96 54.79 -3.32
N ASP A 494 -13.67 54.57 -3.54
CA ASP A 494 -13.10 53.22 -3.58
C ASP A 494 -13.49 52.45 -2.32
N ASP A 495 -14.02 51.24 -2.49
CA ASP A 495 -14.19 50.29 -1.39
C ASP A 495 -12.79 49.77 -0.99
N PRO A 496 -12.20 50.19 0.16
CA PRO A 496 -10.76 50.04 0.38
C PRO A 496 -10.30 48.60 0.60
N ALA A 497 -11.24 47.64 0.68
CA ALA A 497 -10.99 46.25 1.05
C ALA A 497 -10.75 45.30 -0.15
N ALA A 498 -11.03 45.72 -1.38
CA ALA A 498 -10.88 44.88 -2.57
C ALA A 498 -9.43 44.91 -3.09
N ARG A 499 -8.54 44.12 -2.48
CA ARG A 499 -7.15 43.93 -2.97
C ARG A 499 -7.17 43.52 -4.45
N PRO A 500 -6.40 44.18 -5.34
CA PRO A 500 -6.36 43.80 -6.76
C PRO A 500 -5.86 42.37 -6.94
N ALA A 501 -6.46 41.65 -7.90
CA ALA A 501 -6.13 40.26 -8.18
C ALA A 501 -4.63 40.08 -8.47
N PRO A 502 -3.94 39.06 -7.90
CA PRO A 502 -2.50 38.90 -8.09
C PRO A 502 -2.11 38.66 -9.54
N ILE A 503 -0.99 39.27 -9.96
CA ILE A 503 -0.35 39.04 -11.27
C ILE A 503 0.90 38.19 -11.05
N TYR A 504 1.08 37.16 -11.88
CA TYR A 504 2.14 36.17 -11.76
C TYR A 504 3.17 36.35 -12.88
N THR A 505 4.46 36.48 -12.54
CA THR A 505 5.55 36.60 -13.52
C THR A 505 5.83 35.28 -14.26
N ASP A 506 5.60 34.17 -13.57
CA ASP A 506 5.89 32.81 -14.01
C ASP A 506 5.10 31.81 -13.15
N GLY A 507 5.03 30.55 -13.60
CA GLY A 507 4.27 29.50 -12.93
C GLY A 507 4.72 29.19 -11.50
N THR A 508 5.99 29.41 -11.15
CA THR A 508 6.51 29.17 -9.77
C THR A 508 6.00 30.20 -8.77
N LYS A 509 5.35 31.28 -9.22
CA LYS A 509 4.71 32.27 -8.34
C LYS A 509 3.28 31.88 -7.95
N ILE A 510 2.69 30.90 -8.62
CA ILE A 510 1.35 30.40 -8.30
C ILE A 510 1.47 29.38 -7.16
N PRO A 511 0.66 29.49 -6.08
CA PRO A 511 0.45 28.42 -5.11
C PRO A 511 0.20 27.06 -5.78
N LEU A 512 1.06 26.09 -5.46
CA LEU A 512 0.99 24.73 -6.00
C LEU A 512 0.88 23.74 -4.84
N VAL A 513 -0.07 22.81 -4.96
CA VAL A 513 -0.15 21.60 -4.14
C VAL A 513 -0.17 20.38 -5.05
N VAL A 514 0.67 19.38 -4.77
CA VAL A 514 0.69 18.09 -5.44
C VAL A 514 0.37 17.00 -4.41
N CYS A 515 -0.85 16.49 -4.49
CA CYS A 515 -1.41 15.44 -3.64
C CYS A 515 -1.44 14.10 -4.40
N GLY A 516 -1.34 12.98 -3.70
CA GLY A 516 -1.52 11.67 -4.34
C GLY A 516 -1.01 10.48 -3.54
N ASP A 517 -1.31 9.30 -4.09
CA ASP A 517 -0.62 8.05 -3.75
C ASP A 517 0.61 7.91 -4.67
N TYR A 518 1.79 7.98 -4.07
CA TYR A 518 3.07 7.90 -4.77
C TYR A 518 3.63 6.48 -4.77
N ASN A 519 3.03 5.54 -4.01
CA ASN A 519 3.51 4.17 -3.82
C ASN A 519 5.03 4.09 -3.50
N SER A 520 5.57 5.11 -2.81
CA SER A 520 7.01 5.33 -2.63
C SER A 520 7.29 5.81 -1.21
N VAL A 521 8.23 5.17 -0.51
CA VAL A 521 8.59 5.47 0.89
C VAL A 521 9.48 6.73 1.01
N PRO A 522 9.61 7.36 2.20
CA PRO A 522 10.42 8.56 2.38
C PRO A 522 11.91 8.42 2.01
N GLU A 523 12.44 7.20 2.03
CA GLU A 523 13.83 6.87 1.66
C GLU A 523 14.02 6.66 0.15
N SER A 524 12.98 6.83 -0.66
CA SER A 524 13.04 6.65 -2.12
C SER A 524 13.58 7.88 -2.86
N GLY A 525 14.14 7.64 -4.06
CA GLY A 525 14.53 8.70 -4.99
C GLY A 525 13.35 9.56 -5.46
N VAL A 526 12.12 9.06 -5.38
CA VAL A 526 10.90 9.85 -5.61
C VAL A 526 10.77 10.95 -4.55
N TYR A 527 10.92 10.60 -3.27
CA TYR A 527 10.86 11.56 -2.17
C TYR A 527 12.08 12.49 -2.18
N GLU A 528 13.27 11.98 -2.46
CA GLU A 528 14.49 12.80 -2.63
C GLU A 528 14.29 13.83 -3.74
N TYR A 529 13.81 13.41 -4.91
CA TYR A 529 13.61 14.30 -6.05
C TYR A 529 12.63 15.44 -5.74
N LEU A 530 11.47 15.10 -5.15
CA LEU A 530 10.44 16.07 -4.76
C LEU A 530 10.91 17.06 -3.68
N SER A 531 11.74 16.61 -2.73
CA SER A 531 12.20 17.43 -1.60
C SER A 531 13.44 18.28 -1.92
N ASN A 532 14.43 17.71 -2.61
CA ASN A 532 15.69 18.38 -2.93
C ASN A 532 15.63 19.18 -4.24
N GLY A 533 14.66 18.89 -5.11
CA GLY A 533 14.57 19.48 -6.45
C GLY A 533 15.53 18.88 -7.48
N SER A 534 16.32 17.86 -7.12
CA SER A 534 17.19 17.15 -8.05
C SER A 534 17.59 15.77 -7.54
N VAL A 535 17.83 14.84 -8.47
CA VAL A 535 18.39 13.50 -8.23
C VAL A 535 19.47 13.21 -9.29
N PRO A 536 20.63 12.62 -8.92
CA PRO A 536 21.72 12.37 -9.86
C PRO A 536 21.38 11.26 -10.88
N SER A 537 22.10 11.21 -11.99
CA SER A 537 21.86 10.27 -13.10
C SER A 537 22.14 8.80 -12.76
N ASP A 538 23.00 8.54 -11.76
CA ASP A 538 23.41 7.22 -11.27
C ASP A 538 22.65 6.78 -10.01
N HIS A 539 21.54 7.45 -9.67
CA HIS A 539 20.75 7.15 -8.48
C HIS A 539 20.22 5.69 -8.46
N PRO A 540 20.32 4.95 -7.34
CA PRO A 540 20.05 3.50 -7.29
C PRO A 540 18.62 3.07 -7.63
N ASP A 541 17.65 3.99 -7.59
CA ASP A 541 16.27 3.72 -8.04
C ASP A 541 16.14 3.66 -9.57
N PHE A 542 17.06 4.23 -10.36
CA PHE A 542 17.13 3.96 -11.81
C PHE A 542 17.66 2.55 -12.13
N MET A 543 18.22 1.85 -11.13
CA MET A 543 18.74 0.49 -11.25
C MET A 543 19.79 0.40 -12.37
N SER A 544 19.58 -0.44 -13.39
CA SER A 544 20.44 -0.55 -14.57
C SER A 544 19.72 -0.10 -15.85
N HIS A 545 18.67 0.72 -15.73
CA HIS A 545 17.79 1.13 -16.82
C HIS A 545 18.14 2.54 -17.33
N SER A 546 17.87 2.80 -18.62
CA SER A 546 18.19 4.06 -19.29
C SER A 546 16.93 4.82 -19.73
N TYR A 547 16.84 6.09 -19.36
CA TYR A 547 15.70 6.99 -19.62
C TYR A 547 16.13 8.31 -20.26
N GLY A 548 16.98 8.21 -21.29
CA GLY A 548 17.41 9.36 -22.09
C GLY A 548 18.06 10.43 -21.23
N LYS A 549 17.55 11.67 -21.27
CA LYS A 549 18.14 12.78 -20.50
C LYS A 549 18.08 12.60 -18.99
N TYR A 550 17.09 11.88 -18.47
CA TYR A 550 16.94 11.69 -17.03
C TYR A 550 18.10 10.88 -16.42
N THR A 551 18.64 9.92 -17.18
CA THR A 551 19.78 9.09 -16.78
C THR A 551 21.11 9.53 -17.40
N SER A 552 21.15 10.58 -18.23
CA SER A 552 22.41 11.22 -18.66
C SER A 552 22.74 12.47 -17.83
N ASP A 553 21.76 13.35 -17.63
CA ASP A 553 21.95 14.69 -17.08
C ASP A 553 21.49 14.78 -15.60
N GLY A 554 20.76 13.76 -15.13
CA GLY A 554 20.04 13.74 -13.86
C GLY A 554 18.67 14.42 -13.94
N LEU A 555 17.89 14.28 -12.87
CA LEU A 555 16.58 14.93 -12.71
C LEU A 555 16.72 16.28 -12.01
N ARG A 556 15.98 17.30 -12.44
CA ARG A 556 15.94 18.64 -11.82
C ARG A 556 14.58 19.31 -12.01
N HIS A 557 14.03 19.92 -10.95
CA HIS A 557 12.86 20.80 -11.01
C HIS A 557 13.08 22.08 -10.16
N ARG A 558 12.27 23.13 -10.40
CA ARG A 558 12.41 24.44 -9.72
C ARG A 558 11.24 24.82 -8.82
N LEU A 559 10.25 23.93 -8.70
CA LEU A 559 9.01 24.14 -7.95
C LEU A 559 9.19 24.37 -6.42
N GLY A 560 10.35 24.06 -5.85
CA GLY A 560 10.66 24.34 -4.43
C GLY A 560 9.68 23.68 -3.46
N LEU A 561 9.39 22.39 -3.68
CA LEU A 561 8.37 21.66 -2.96
C LEU A 561 8.85 21.22 -1.56
N LYS A 562 7.91 21.09 -0.63
CA LYS A 562 8.09 20.40 0.66
C LYS A 562 6.87 19.54 0.95
N SER A 563 7.07 18.42 1.64
CA SER A 563 5.94 17.64 2.19
C SER A 563 5.31 18.42 3.36
N ALA A 564 3.99 18.46 3.42
CA ALA A 564 3.23 19.10 4.51
C ALA A 564 3.53 18.48 5.89
N TYR A 565 3.91 17.21 5.92
CA TYR A 565 4.24 16.44 7.12
C TYR A 565 5.75 16.38 7.43
N ALA A 566 6.59 17.06 6.64
CA ALA A 566 8.04 17.02 6.80
C ALA A 566 8.49 17.55 8.18
N GLY A 567 9.26 16.74 8.91
CA GLY A 567 9.75 17.08 10.25
C GLY A 567 8.69 16.96 11.36
N THR A 568 7.58 16.25 11.11
CA THR A 568 6.54 15.98 12.11
C THR A 568 6.45 14.49 12.41
N ASP A 569 6.40 14.11 13.70
CA ASP A 569 6.07 12.73 14.12
C ASP A 569 4.55 12.44 14.03
N ALA A 570 3.78 13.36 13.42
CA ALA A 570 2.33 13.35 13.42
C ALA A 570 1.74 12.19 12.59
N LEU A 571 2.43 11.71 11.56
CA LEU A 571 1.92 10.73 10.59
C LEU A 571 2.93 9.58 10.38
N PRO A 572 2.84 8.50 11.17
CA PRO A 572 3.80 7.39 11.12
C PRO A 572 3.63 6.48 9.89
N LEU A 573 2.44 6.45 9.30
CA LEU A 573 2.10 5.68 8.11
C LEU A 573 0.88 6.28 7.40
N THR A 574 0.67 5.88 6.15
CA THR A 574 -0.54 6.21 5.38
C THR A 574 -1.23 4.97 4.82
N ASN A 575 -0.49 3.90 4.49
CA ASN A 575 -1.05 2.58 4.20
C ASN A 575 -0.72 1.60 5.34
N PHE A 576 -1.69 0.75 5.73
CA PHE A 576 -1.53 -0.20 6.83
C PHE A 576 -2.19 -1.55 6.52
N THR A 577 -1.37 -2.53 6.11
CA THR A 577 -1.76 -3.92 5.86
C THR A 577 -0.79 -4.88 6.57
N PRO A 578 -1.09 -6.21 6.63
CA PRO A 578 -0.15 -7.18 7.18
C PRO A 578 1.13 -7.37 6.36
N SER A 579 1.09 -7.09 5.05
CA SER A 579 2.23 -7.20 4.14
C SER A 579 3.05 -5.90 4.07
N PHE A 580 2.40 -4.74 4.12
CA PHE A 580 3.04 -3.44 4.02
C PHE A 580 2.47 -2.42 5.00
N GLN A 581 3.36 -1.66 5.65
CA GLN A 581 3.01 -0.57 6.56
C GLN A 581 4.02 0.56 6.33
N GLY A 582 3.55 1.76 5.99
CA GLY A 582 4.44 2.87 5.72
C GLY A 582 3.74 4.11 5.15
N GLN A 583 4.51 5.17 4.99
CA GLN A 583 4.08 6.38 4.31
C GLN A 583 4.31 6.24 2.80
N ILE A 584 3.24 6.31 2.01
CA ILE A 584 3.28 6.34 0.53
C ILE A 584 2.38 7.41 -0.08
N ASP A 585 1.50 8.03 0.72
CA ASP A 585 0.65 9.14 0.34
C ASP A 585 1.24 10.46 0.85
N TYR A 586 1.21 11.50 0.02
CA TYR A 586 1.83 12.79 0.35
C TYR A 586 1.01 13.98 -0.14
N ILE A 587 1.14 15.08 0.59
CA ILE A 587 0.73 16.42 0.16
C ILE A 587 1.99 17.27 0.07
N TRP A 588 2.47 17.53 -1.15
CA TRP A 588 3.60 18.42 -1.43
C TRP A 588 3.08 19.83 -1.73
N TYR A 589 3.80 20.86 -1.30
CA TYR A 589 3.41 22.27 -1.51
C TYR A 589 4.59 23.14 -1.92
N SER A 590 4.35 24.19 -2.73
CA SER A 590 5.40 25.17 -3.09
C SER A 590 5.76 26.07 -1.90
N ALA A 591 6.90 25.79 -1.28
CA ALA A 591 7.32 26.44 -0.03
C ALA A 591 7.67 27.94 -0.18
N GLY A 592 7.84 28.42 -1.42
CA GLY A 592 7.97 29.84 -1.72
C GLY A 592 6.67 30.63 -1.51
N ASN A 593 5.52 29.98 -1.70
CA ASN A 593 4.20 30.62 -1.85
C ASN A 593 3.23 30.23 -0.74
N LEU A 594 3.46 29.08 -0.11
CA LEU A 594 2.62 28.51 0.95
C LEU A 594 3.41 28.25 2.23
N ALA A 595 2.71 28.26 3.36
CA ALA A 595 3.17 27.73 4.65
C ALA A 595 2.07 26.84 5.25
N VAL A 596 2.46 25.83 6.02
CA VAL A 596 1.53 24.92 6.71
C VAL A 596 1.16 25.51 8.08
N ASN A 597 -0.12 25.52 8.41
CA ASN A 597 -0.67 25.96 9.69
C ASN A 597 -0.89 24.76 10.64
N ALA A 598 -1.44 23.68 10.10
CA ALA A 598 -1.77 22.47 10.83
C ALA A 598 -1.85 21.26 9.89
N VAL A 599 -1.65 20.07 10.45
CA VAL A 599 -1.83 18.79 9.76
C VAL A 599 -2.69 17.86 10.61
N LEU A 600 -3.45 16.97 9.98
CA LEU A 600 -4.23 15.96 10.69
C LEU A 600 -3.32 14.82 11.17
N SER A 601 -3.37 14.48 12.46
CA SER A 601 -2.58 13.39 13.04
C SER A 601 -2.88 12.05 12.39
N GLY A 602 -1.96 11.09 12.49
CA GLY A 602 -2.19 9.69 12.19
C GLY A 602 -3.12 9.01 13.19
N VAL A 603 -3.30 7.70 13.00
CA VAL A 603 -4.11 6.84 13.87
C VAL A 603 -3.38 6.57 15.20
N ASP A 604 -4.13 6.40 16.29
CA ASP A 604 -3.57 6.08 17.60
C ASP A 604 -2.75 4.77 17.58
N LYS A 605 -1.57 4.81 18.21
CA LYS A 605 -0.63 3.68 18.22
C LYS A 605 -1.18 2.46 18.97
N LYS A 606 -1.93 2.65 20.06
CA LYS A 606 -2.52 1.54 20.83
C LYS A 606 -3.68 0.88 20.11
N TYR A 607 -4.33 1.59 19.19
CA TYR A 607 -5.28 0.99 18.25
C TYR A 607 -4.54 0.14 17.21
N LEU A 608 -3.52 0.70 16.53
CA LEU A 608 -2.72 0.00 15.52
C LEU A 608 -2.04 -1.28 16.05
N GLU A 609 -1.65 -1.32 17.32
CA GLU A 609 -1.10 -2.51 17.98
C GLU A 609 -2.12 -3.68 18.08
N LYS A 610 -3.42 -3.38 18.11
CA LYS A 610 -4.52 -4.34 18.31
C LYS A 610 -5.24 -4.77 17.03
N VAL A 611 -4.99 -4.09 15.91
CA VAL A 611 -5.61 -4.41 14.62
C VAL A 611 -4.61 -5.01 13.64
N VAL A 612 -5.07 -6.01 12.90
CA VAL A 612 -4.28 -6.73 11.89
C VAL A 612 -3.84 -5.82 10.75
N GLY A 613 -4.76 -4.98 10.26
CA GLY A 613 -4.62 -4.18 9.06
C GLY A 613 -5.89 -3.37 8.79
N PHE A 614 -5.83 -2.58 7.72
CA PHE A 614 -6.95 -1.90 7.08
C PHE A 614 -7.21 -2.53 5.68
N PRO A 615 -8.42 -2.42 5.09
CA PRO A 615 -9.63 -1.91 5.72
C PRO A 615 -10.07 -2.76 6.92
N ASN A 616 -10.97 -2.23 7.75
CA ASN A 616 -11.65 -2.95 8.82
C ASN A 616 -13.00 -2.27 9.14
N ALA A 617 -13.65 -2.66 10.24
CA ALA A 617 -14.95 -2.11 10.65
C ALA A 617 -14.97 -0.58 10.83
N HIS A 618 -13.82 0.07 11.07
CA HIS A 618 -13.75 1.53 11.32
C HIS A 618 -12.98 2.30 10.25
N PHE A 619 -12.09 1.64 9.50
CA PHE A 619 -11.31 2.25 8.41
C PHE A 619 -11.71 1.61 7.06
N PRO A 620 -12.37 2.35 6.15
CA PRO A 620 -12.97 1.78 4.93
C PRO A 620 -12.02 1.68 3.73
N SER A 621 -10.74 2.01 3.89
CA SER A 621 -9.67 1.87 2.89
C SER A 621 -8.44 1.26 3.57
N ASP A 622 -7.54 0.62 2.82
CA ASP A 622 -6.22 0.23 3.33
C ASP A 622 -5.28 1.43 3.55
N HIS A 623 -5.66 2.59 3.03
CA HIS A 623 -5.04 3.89 3.30
C HIS A 623 -5.81 4.69 4.37
N VAL A 624 -5.12 5.66 4.97
CA VAL A 624 -5.65 6.65 5.93
C VAL A 624 -5.67 8.02 5.25
N CYS A 625 -6.78 8.75 5.31
CA CYS A 625 -6.82 10.09 4.71
C CYS A 625 -5.79 11.02 5.37
N ILE A 626 -5.11 11.85 4.58
CA ILE A 626 -4.16 12.85 5.09
C ILE A 626 -4.68 14.25 4.76
N MET A 627 -4.46 15.21 5.65
CA MET A 627 -5.03 16.54 5.49
C MET A 627 -4.10 17.61 6.05
N SER A 628 -3.99 18.73 5.33
CA SER A 628 -3.14 19.86 5.69
C SER A 628 -3.89 21.18 5.48
N GLU A 629 -3.72 22.10 6.42
CA GLU A 629 -4.15 23.49 6.33
C GLU A 629 -2.96 24.37 5.94
N PHE A 630 -3.15 25.22 4.93
CA PHE A 630 -2.13 26.11 4.39
C PHE A 630 -2.57 27.57 4.51
N ARG A 631 -1.60 28.47 4.74
CA ARG A 631 -1.72 29.91 4.49
C ARG A 631 -0.98 30.32 3.23
N VAL A 632 -1.61 31.16 2.41
CA VAL A 632 -0.99 31.81 1.26
C VAL A 632 -0.07 32.93 1.74
N LYS A 633 1.19 32.89 1.30
CA LYS A 633 2.15 33.96 1.57
C LYS A 633 1.87 35.14 0.62
N PRO A 634 1.93 36.39 1.10
CA PRO A 634 1.86 37.53 0.20
C PRO A 634 2.98 37.45 -0.86
N PRO A 635 2.73 37.85 -2.12
CA PRO A 635 3.77 37.93 -3.13
C PRO A 635 4.94 38.77 -2.60
N ARG A 636 6.16 38.24 -2.72
CA ARG A 636 7.36 39.04 -2.43
C ARG A 636 7.45 40.16 -3.46
N GLU A 637 7.10 41.37 -3.06
CA GLU A 637 7.46 42.56 -3.84
C GLU A 637 8.98 42.56 -4.07
N PRO A 638 9.44 42.88 -5.30
CA PRO A 638 10.86 43.05 -5.54
C PRO A 638 11.33 44.24 -4.70
N GLN A 639 12.21 43.98 -3.71
CA GLN A 639 12.85 45.07 -2.98
C GLN A 639 13.46 46.05 -3.99
N PRO A 640 13.21 47.37 -3.86
CA PRO A 640 13.80 48.35 -4.75
C PRO A 640 15.32 48.17 -4.68
N ARG A 641 15.95 48.00 -5.85
CA ARG A 641 17.41 47.88 -5.91
C ARG A 641 18.01 49.10 -5.22
N PRO A 642 19.02 48.96 -4.35
CA PRO A 642 19.78 50.10 -3.86
C PRO A 642 20.21 50.95 -5.07
N PRO A 643 20.06 52.29 -5.01
CA PRO A 643 20.53 53.14 -6.10
C PRO A 643 22.02 52.86 -6.34
N PRO A 644 22.48 52.84 -7.61
CA PRO A 644 23.87 52.60 -7.91
C PRO A 644 24.73 53.65 -7.16
N PRO A 645 25.90 53.25 -6.61
CA PRO A 645 26.74 54.16 -5.85
C PRO A 645 27.12 55.36 -6.73
N VAL A 646 26.71 56.55 -6.29
CA VAL A 646 27.06 57.81 -6.96
C VAL A 646 28.52 58.11 -6.63
N PHE A 647 29.41 57.73 -7.53
CA PHE A 647 30.79 58.20 -7.49
C PHE A 647 30.80 59.69 -7.84
N PRO A 648 31.31 60.58 -6.97
CA PRO A 648 31.45 61.99 -7.32
C PRO A 648 32.46 62.11 -8.48
N ASN A 649 32.07 62.84 -9.53
CA ASN A 649 32.97 63.14 -10.64
C ASN A 649 34.21 63.87 -10.11
N SER A 650 35.39 63.28 -10.31
CA SER A 650 36.67 63.95 -10.08
C SER A 650 36.86 65.06 -11.10
N HIS A 651 36.75 66.31 -10.63
CA HIS A 651 37.20 67.51 -11.34
C HIS A 651 38.71 67.71 -11.17
#